data_AF-A0A2W6CW19-F1
#
_entry.id   AF-A0A2W6CW19-F1
#
_cell.length_a   1.000
_cell.length_b   1.000
_cell.length_c   1.000
_cell.angle_alpha   90.00
_cell.angle_beta   90.00
_cell.angle_gamma   90.00
#
_symmetry.space_group_name_H-M   'P 1'
#
loop_
_entity.id
_entity.type
_entity.pdbx_description
1 polymer ?
#
loop_
_entity_poly.entity_id
_entity_poly.type
_entity_poly.pdbx_seq_one_letter_code
_entity_poly.pdbx_strand_id
1 'polypeptide(L)'
;MPDTDAGDSAVWTQTLALLAKREQRKWDSFSWLALRPLISSLNDRLNGFAPTMVADLRNRWVAGQDADDLLIVDRSDCSSFIVLGDPGEQDASQYVVVPALREQAAGVDFMVICSDVIYPSGDVNDYVDGFYVPYAVLTDLPILALPGNHDWYEGLTGFMWHFCGALPLPDSAYGPTRDSPPRERPFRLLWRRPTKPQARLHLEQRRAARAPGGNWAPLQPGPYYAIETSDVLLVCIDTGIDRTIDRVQGEWLRRVSTHPKPKVLLTGAPLVVNRERHPCVIAGGPVRDPARSGAHFFHSVADIVAHPPHGYVACLGGDIHNFQHYRVDGFEHVVAGGGGAYMSATHPIPVALQVAGGPQPDVPPAKKSFPTEPQSLRHFARLLLPRVWRLVRVLIAVLAGVVAAVTAVTVAGEDSWPQRALRWAPCAVAGCLGLRLLVVRPAWTRTSGYRLFVVLSAFLAGLAITRTGAWLAPDHFRRQLLAWIGITACGGLLAWLLRLTGWWRPPLPQSYLVGRGPGSRWLPVLAVGFVLLPVAIWLVRRDWWLTAAAAVTAVAAVGGWLARWEGRPRRPRPAWKQLAPAIAYPVQLFDALVVLDRLAVRDVPQVAFGVTAGLVVLTLVAVAVVLVLSTLFPPVLARAALILPLVTGGLWVVWACCGGDSVTQRAALMTVVLVVVLVAAVFGIDALRRRLGRSYKIAAAVIVAALALGLVGAGVFDTWLPRAAALAGLLLVLSVSTVATENLTFLGAFSLVWDVHSHRLQQQLSEPEAEWVIRWRAGGHRPPWRHVRRRANIVFPAAGHPHGPIQSAVSEIFDSDEPPFIKNFLVVRSEPDALTVTAHVVTGTDDPPPPYEISIPLPG
;
A
#
# COMPACT_ATOMS: atom_id res chain seq x y z
N MET A 1 29.71 -1.24 6.26
CA MET A 1 28.77 -2.34 6.03
C MET A 1 27.89 -2.47 7.27
N PRO A 2 26.62 -2.89 7.19
CA PRO A 2 26.13 -3.84 8.17
C PRO A 2 26.65 -5.23 7.76
N ASP A 3 27.29 -5.92 8.69
CA ASP A 3 27.44 -7.38 8.62
C ASP A 3 26.02 -7.96 8.56
N THR A 4 25.61 -8.31 7.36
CA THR A 4 24.58 -9.32 7.17
C THR A 4 25.32 -10.47 6.54
N ASP A 5 25.53 -11.54 7.30
CA ASP A 5 26.09 -12.83 6.86
C ASP A 5 25.37 -13.43 5.63
N ALA A 6 24.28 -12.81 5.16
CA ALA A 6 23.60 -13.14 3.92
C ALA A 6 24.47 -12.99 2.66
N GLY A 7 25.56 -12.21 2.69
CA GLY A 7 26.51 -12.13 1.57
C GLY A 7 27.16 -13.48 1.23
N ASP A 8 27.26 -14.36 2.22
CA ASP A 8 27.86 -15.70 2.11
C ASP A 8 26.81 -16.83 2.15
N SER A 9 25.52 -16.51 2.24
CA SER A 9 24.47 -17.54 2.31
C SER A 9 24.36 -18.31 1.00
N ALA A 10 24.41 -19.63 1.09
CA ALA A 10 24.22 -20.53 -0.04
C ALA A 10 22.79 -20.40 -0.61
N VAL A 11 21.79 -20.32 0.27
CA VAL A 11 20.38 -20.13 -0.11
C VAL A 11 20.18 -18.81 -0.87
N TRP A 12 20.77 -17.73 -0.37
CA TRP A 12 20.66 -16.42 -1.03
C TRP A 12 21.38 -16.39 -2.39
N THR A 13 22.54 -17.03 -2.49
CA THR A 13 23.28 -17.17 -3.76
C THR A 13 22.46 -17.92 -4.81
N GLN A 14 21.83 -19.02 -4.42
CA GLN A 14 20.93 -19.77 -5.30
C GLN A 14 19.71 -18.94 -5.70
N THR A 15 19.14 -18.18 -4.76
CA THR A 15 18.02 -17.27 -5.01
C THR A 15 18.38 -16.23 -6.07
N LEU A 16 19.54 -15.56 -5.94
CA LEU A 16 20.01 -14.57 -6.91
C LEU A 16 20.26 -15.18 -8.29
N ALA A 17 20.80 -16.41 -8.34
CA ALA A 17 21.02 -17.13 -9.60
C ALA A 17 19.69 -17.46 -10.30
N LEU A 18 18.66 -17.86 -9.55
CA LEU A 18 17.31 -18.07 -10.09
C LEU A 18 16.67 -16.76 -10.54
N LEU A 19 16.74 -15.72 -9.71
CA LEU A 19 16.18 -14.39 -10.00
C LEU A 19 16.79 -13.77 -11.27
N ALA A 20 18.05 -14.08 -11.57
CA ALA A 20 18.73 -13.64 -12.77
C ALA A 20 18.16 -14.24 -14.06
N LYS A 21 17.48 -15.40 -13.99
CA LYS A 21 16.83 -16.09 -15.13
C LYS A 21 15.53 -15.43 -15.60
N ARG A 22 15.00 -14.47 -14.84
CA ARG A 22 13.81 -13.69 -15.25
C ARG A 22 13.99 -13.07 -16.63
N GLU A 23 13.00 -13.29 -17.49
CA GLU A 23 13.01 -12.91 -18.90
C GLU A 23 12.26 -11.60 -19.14
N GLN A 24 11.15 -11.40 -18.44
CA GLN A 24 10.31 -10.22 -18.51
C GLN A 24 10.45 -9.37 -17.26
N ARG A 25 11.66 -8.87 -16.97
CA ARG A 25 11.95 -8.04 -15.78
C ARG A 25 11.10 -6.76 -15.77
N LYS A 26 9.86 -6.88 -15.29
CA LYS A 26 8.89 -5.79 -15.17
C LYS A 26 9.38 -4.77 -14.15
N TRP A 27 10.05 -5.27 -13.12
CA TRP A 27 10.67 -4.54 -12.04
C TRP A 27 11.89 -5.30 -11.52
N ASP A 28 12.90 -4.54 -11.08
CA ASP A 28 14.02 -5.10 -10.31
C ASP A 28 13.61 -5.38 -8.86
N SER A 29 12.68 -4.57 -8.34
CA SER A 29 12.11 -4.56 -6.98
C SER A 29 10.65 -4.13 -7.10
N PHE A 30 9.71 -4.94 -6.60
CA PHE A 30 8.29 -4.62 -6.68
C PHE A 30 7.91 -3.51 -5.68
N SER A 31 6.90 -2.71 -6.02
CA SER A 31 6.38 -1.71 -5.09
C SER A 31 4.91 -1.42 -5.37
N TRP A 32 4.08 -1.61 -4.35
CA TRP A 32 2.65 -1.30 -4.37
C TRP A 32 2.33 0.18 -4.62
N LEU A 33 3.29 1.08 -4.36
CA LEU A 33 3.15 2.50 -4.63
C LEU A 33 3.54 2.90 -6.06
N ALA A 34 4.11 1.98 -6.84
CA ALA A 34 4.46 2.27 -8.21
C ALA A 34 3.19 2.41 -9.08
N LEU A 35 3.28 3.26 -10.10
CA LEU A 35 2.16 3.57 -10.99
C LEU A 35 1.58 2.30 -11.65
N ARG A 36 2.46 1.40 -12.10
CA ARG A 36 2.03 0.19 -12.83
C ARG A 36 1.17 -0.75 -11.96
N PRO A 37 1.58 -1.16 -10.75
CA PRO A 37 0.71 -1.89 -9.84
C PRO A 37 -0.61 -1.20 -9.54
N LEU A 38 -0.61 0.11 -9.26
CA LEU A 38 -1.85 0.85 -9.00
C LEU A 38 -2.85 0.82 -10.17
N ILE A 39 -2.36 0.91 -11.42
CA ILE A 39 -3.19 0.81 -12.63
C ILE A 39 -3.72 -0.62 -12.80
N SER A 40 -2.84 -1.60 -12.66
CA SER A 40 -3.17 -3.01 -12.79
C SER A 40 -4.21 -3.46 -11.77
N SER A 41 -4.21 -2.89 -10.57
CA SER A 41 -5.19 -3.18 -9.51
C SER A 41 -6.45 -2.32 -9.57
N LEU A 42 -6.74 -1.59 -10.63
CA LEU A 42 -7.91 -0.68 -10.63
C LEU A 42 -9.25 -1.40 -10.50
N ASN A 43 -9.39 -2.58 -11.08
CA ASN A 43 -10.65 -3.32 -11.02
C ASN A 43 -11.05 -3.65 -9.58
N ASP A 44 -10.10 -3.75 -8.63
CA ASP A 44 -10.37 -3.76 -7.19
C ASP A 44 -11.27 -2.58 -6.75
N ARG A 45 -10.87 -1.37 -7.14
CA ARG A 45 -11.57 -0.12 -6.80
C ARG A 45 -12.91 0.00 -7.53
N LEU A 46 -12.98 -0.45 -8.79
CA LEU A 46 -14.23 -0.44 -9.54
C LEU A 46 -15.24 -1.47 -9.00
N ASN A 47 -14.75 -2.60 -8.46
CA ASN A 47 -15.61 -3.65 -7.92
C ASN A 47 -16.51 -3.13 -6.79
N GLY A 48 -16.01 -2.22 -5.94
CA GLY A 48 -16.83 -1.58 -4.91
C GLY A 48 -18.05 -0.82 -5.44
N PHE A 49 -18.07 -0.45 -6.73
CA PHE A 49 -19.19 0.18 -7.42
C PHE A 49 -19.94 -0.74 -8.40
N ALA A 50 -19.42 -1.95 -8.66
CA ALA A 50 -20.01 -2.98 -9.51
C ALA A 50 -19.90 -4.37 -8.86
N PRO A 51 -20.43 -4.57 -7.63
CA PRO A 51 -20.19 -5.80 -6.84
C PRO A 51 -20.75 -7.07 -7.47
N THR A 52 -21.65 -6.97 -8.47
CA THR A 52 -22.16 -8.15 -9.17
C THR A 52 -21.23 -8.65 -10.29
N MET A 53 -20.18 -7.89 -10.64
CA MET A 53 -19.29 -8.21 -11.76
C MET A 53 -18.56 -9.54 -11.60
N VAL A 54 -17.94 -9.77 -10.45
CA VAL A 54 -17.14 -10.98 -10.19
C VAL A 54 -18.00 -12.24 -10.31
N ALA A 55 -19.19 -12.24 -9.69
CA ALA A 55 -20.13 -13.36 -9.77
C ALA A 55 -20.59 -13.64 -11.21
N ASP A 56 -20.92 -12.59 -11.98
CA ASP A 56 -21.32 -12.75 -13.39
C ASP A 56 -20.21 -13.35 -14.25
N LEU A 57 -18.97 -12.89 -14.06
CA LEU A 57 -17.81 -13.40 -14.80
C LEU A 57 -17.48 -14.84 -14.40
N ARG A 58 -17.53 -15.16 -13.10
CA ARG A 58 -17.28 -16.52 -12.60
C ARG A 58 -18.26 -17.51 -13.20
N ASN A 59 -19.55 -17.17 -13.19
CA ASN A 59 -20.58 -18.02 -13.78
C ASN A 59 -20.36 -18.26 -15.29
N ARG A 60 -19.88 -17.26 -16.04
CA ARG A 60 -19.51 -17.44 -17.45
C ARG A 60 -18.29 -18.34 -17.63
N TRP A 61 -17.29 -18.21 -16.76
CA TRP A 61 -16.09 -19.04 -16.80
C TRP A 61 -16.42 -20.51 -16.56
N VAL A 62 -17.21 -20.79 -15.52
CA VAL A 62 -17.62 -22.15 -15.15
C VAL A 62 -18.55 -22.77 -16.19
N ALA A 63 -19.54 -22.02 -16.70
CA ALA A 63 -20.46 -22.53 -17.72
C ALA A 63 -19.77 -22.90 -19.05
N GLY A 64 -18.56 -22.39 -19.29
CA GLY A 64 -17.74 -22.73 -20.46
C GLY A 64 -16.83 -23.93 -20.28
N GLN A 65 -16.83 -24.59 -19.12
CA GLN A 65 -16.02 -25.79 -18.85
C GLN A 65 -16.84 -27.06 -19.08
N ASP A 66 -16.24 -28.06 -19.72
CA ASP A 66 -16.82 -29.39 -19.89
C ASP A 66 -16.30 -30.29 -18.76
N ALA A 67 -17.00 -30.28 -17.62
CA ALA A 67 -16.55 -30.94 -16.40
C ALA A 67 -17.71 -31.57 -15.64
N ASP A 68 -17.40 -32.58 -14.81
CA ASP A 68 -18.36 -33.23 -13.91
C ASP A 68 -19.07 -32.22 -12.99
N ASP A 69 -20.33 -32.49 -12.63
CA ASP A 69 -21.19 -31.60 -11.84
C ASP A 69 -20.60 -31.24 -10.46
N LEU A 70 -19.72 -32.09 -9.93
CA LEU A 70 -19.02 -31.89 -8.66
C LEU A 70 -17.60 -31.34 -8.82
N LEU A 71 -17.05 -31.29 -10.04
CA LEU A 71 -15.71 -30.75 -10.33
C LEU A 71 -14.61 -31.43 -9.48
N ILE A 72 -14.66 -32.75 -9.33
CA ILE A 72 -13.67 -33.51 -8.55
C ILE A 72 -12.52 -33.94 -9.47
N VAL A 73 -11.29 -33.62 -9.07
CA VAL A 73 -10.05 -34.12 -9.67
C VAL A 73 -9.62 -35.36 -8.90
N ASP A 74 -9.53 -36.50 -9.59
CA ASP A 74 -9.06 -37.75 -8.99
C ASP A 74 -7.53 -37.73 -8.83
N ARG A 75 -7.08 -37.87 -7.59
CA ARG A 75 -5.70 -38.08 -7.14
C ARG A 75 -5.70 -39.08 -5.97
N SER A 76 -6.57 -40.07 -6.02
CA SER A 76 -6.82 -41.02 -4.94
C SER A 76 -5.60 -41.87 -4.55
N ASP A 77 -4.56 -41.88 -5.39
CA ASP A 77 -3.26 -42.50 -5.16
C ASP A 77 -2.25 -41.59 -4.42
N CYS A 78 -2.56 -40.29 -4.28
CA CYS A 78 -1.69 -39.30 -3.66
C CYS A 78 -2.04 -39.11 -2.18
N SER A 79 -1.02 -39.07 -1.31
CA SER A 79 -1.16 -38.85 0.14
C SER A 79 -0.36 -37.66 0.65
N SER A 80 0.38 -36.97 -0.22
CA SER A 80 1.26 -35.86 0.17
C SER A 80 1.18 -34.69 -0.80
N PHE A 81 1.12 -33.47 -0.26
CA PHE A 81 1.08 -32.27 -1.09
C PHE A 81 1.69 -31.04 -0.42
N ILE A 82 2.18 -30.10 -1.23
CA ILE A 82 2.64 -28.78 -0.75
C ILE A 82 1.52 -27.75 -0.92
N VAL A 83 1.37 -26.86 0.05
CA VAL A 83 0.52 -25.66 -0.08
C VAL A 83 1.39 -24.40 -0.02
N LEU A 84 1.32 -23.57 -1.06
CA LEU A 84 2.05 -22.29 -1.14
C LEU A 84 1.06 -21.15 -1.33
N GLY A 85 0.93 -20.25 -0.36
CA GLY A 85 0.04 -19.09 -0.48
C GLY A 85 0.74 -17.84 -1.00
N ASP A 86 0.05 -17.08 -1.85
CA ASP A 86 0.39 -15.72 -2.26
C ASP A 86 1.83 -15.51 -2.77
N PRO A 87 2.30 -16.29 -3.78
CA PRO A 87 3.68 -16.19 -4.24
C PRO A 87 4.00 -14.97 -5.12
N GLY A 88 3.02 -14.36 -5.80
CA GLY A 88 3.20 -13.77 -7.14
C GLY A 88 4.00 -12.46 -7.37
N GLU A 89 4.92 -12.02 -6.50
CA GLU A 89 5.57 -10.68 -6.63
C GLU A 89 6.65 -10.56 -7.72
N GLN A 90 7.13 -11.69 -8.25
CA GLN A 90 8.13 -11.75 -9.31
C GLN A 90 9.49 -11.11 -8.96
N ASP A 91 9.80 -10.94 -7.67
CA ASP A 91 11.07 -10.40 -7.18
C ASP A 91 11.75 -11.35 -6.18
N ALA A 92 12.69 -10.82 -5.37
CA ALA A 92 13.45 -11.64 -4.46
C ALA A 92 12.60 -12.29 -3.37
N SER A 93 11.49 -11.66 -2.97
CA SER A 93 10.62 -12.12 -1.89
C SER A 93 9.91 -13.44 -2.23
N GLN A 94 9.57 -13.64 -3.52
CA GLN A 94 9.04 -14.88 -4.07
C GLN A 94 10.14 -15.92 -4.29
N TYR A 95 11.23 -15.51 -4.95
CA TYR A 95 12.25 -16.45 -5.43
C TYR A 95 13.05 -17.09 -4.29
N VAL A 96 13.11 -16.45 -3.11
CA VAL A 96 13.82 -16.99 -1.94
C VAL A 96 13.20 -18.28 -1.40
N VAL A 97 11.91 -18.51 -1.67
CA VAL A 97 11.18 -19.69 -1.20
C VAL A 97 11.49 -20.93 -2.08
N VAL A 98 11.89 -20.71 -3.33
CA VAL A 98 12.07 -21.76 -4.35
C VAL A 98 13.13 -22.81 -3.97
N PRO A 99 14.34 -22.46 -3.47
CA PRO A 99 15.32 -23.47 -3.07
C PRO A 99 14.80 -24.42 -1.99
N ALA A 100 14.14 -23.88 -0.96
CA ALA A 100 13.55 -24.67 0.12
C ALA A 100 12.37 -25.52 -0.36
N LEU A 101 11.52 -24.97 -1.24
CA LEU A 101 10.44 -25.72 -1.87
C LEU A 101 10.97 -26.92 -2.67
N ARG A 102 12.04 -26.74 -3.45
CA ARG A 102 12.65 -27.82 -4.23
C ARG A 102 13.15 -28.96 -3.34
N GLU A 103 13.73 -28.65 -2.19
CA GLU A 103 14.19 -29.66 -1.24
C GLU A 103 13.01 -30.47 -0.68
N GLN A 104 11.93 -29.79 -0.29
CA GLN A 104 10.74 -30.47 0.28
C GLN A 104 9.86 -31.16 -0.76
N ALA A 105 9.95 -30.77 -2.04
CA ALA A 105 9.20 -31.40 -3.13
C ALA A 105 9.69 -32.82 -3.44
N ALA A 106 10.89 -33.23 -2.98
CA ALA A 106 11.37 -34.58 -3.16
C ALA A 106 10.53 -35.56 -2.31
N GLY A 107 9.65 -36.33 -2.98
CA GLY A 107 8.74 -37.26 -2.32
C GLY A 107 7.38 -36.65 -1.93
N VAL A 108 6.96 -35.59 -2.61
CA VAL A 108 5.60 -35.02 -2.55
C VAL A 108 4.89 -35.28 -3.87
N ASP A 109 3.60 -35.63 -3.82
CA ASP A 109 2.86 -36.07 -5.01
C ASP A 109 2.39 -34.90 -5.89
N PHE A 110 2.00 -33.77 -5.29
CA PHE A 110 1.61 -32.55 -6.01
C PHE A 110 1.73 -31.29 -5.15
N MET A 111 1.48 -30.13 -5.76
CA MET A 111 1.47 -28.83 -5.09
C MET A 111 0.19 -28.06 -5.42
N VAL A 112 -0.33 -27.32 -4.45
CA VAL A 112 -1.43 -26.38 -4.61
C VAL A 112 -0.96 -24.97 -4.27
N ILE A 113 -1.09 -24.05 -5.21
CA ILE A 113 -0.95 -22.61 -4.92
C ILE A 113 -2.28 -22.11 -4.34
N CYS A 114 -2.25 -21.64 -3.10
CA CYS A 114 -3.43 -21.23 -2.34
C CYS A 114 -3.55 -19.70 -2.35
N SER A 115 -4.26 -19.14 -3.34
CA SER A 115 -4.47 -17.70 -3.54
C SER A 115 -3.33 -16.96 -4.27
N ASP A 116 -3.71 -15.82 -4.85
CA ASP A 116 -2.87 -14.77 -5.46
C ASP A 116 -1.62 -15.30 -6.17
N VAL A 117 -1.85 -16.06 -7.24
CA VAL A 117 -0.77 -16.70 -7.99
C VAL A 117 0.18 -15.64 -8.58
N ILE A 118 -0.38 -14.53 -9.06
CA ILE A 118 0.37 -13.48 -9.77
C ILE A 118 -0.04 -12.08 -9.28
N TYR A 119 0.95 -11.34 -8.78
CA TYR A 119 0.83 -9.91 -8.49
C TYR A 119 1.29 -9.05 -9.66
N PRO A 120 0.73 -7.84 -9.80
CA PRO A 120 -0.32 -7.23 -8.96
C PRO A 120 -1.74 -7.61 -9.38
N SER A 121 -1.96 -8.25 -10.54
CA SER A 121 -3.29 -8.34 -11.16
C SER A 121 -3.60 -9.62 -11.96
N GLY A 122 -2.87 -10.73 -11.79
CA GLY A 122 -3.24 -11.96 -12.52
C GLY A 122 -3.09 -11.90 -14.04
N ASP A 123 -2.26 -11.00 -14.57
CA ASP A 123 -2.12 -10.80 -16.03
C ASP A 123 -1.54 -12.06 -16.68
N VAL A 124 -2.15 -12.51 -17.80
CA VAL A 124 -1.76 -13.74 -18.51
C VAL A 124 -0.30 -13.75 -18.95
N ASN A 125 0.31 -12.59 -19.18
CA ASN A 125 1.70 -12.51 -19.63
C ASN A 125 2.72 -12.58 -18.48
N ASP A 126 2.26 -12.47 -17.23
CA ASP A 126 3.12 -12.34 -16.04
C ASP A 126 3.51 -13.69 -15.45
N TYR A 127 2.81 -14.75 -15.86
CA TYR A 127 3.10 -16.12 -15.47
C TYR A 127 4.50 -16.58 -15.90
N VAL A 128 5.15 -15.93 -16.86
CA VAL A 128 6.54 -16.28 -17.22
C VAL A 128 7.46 -16.15 -16.02
N ASP A 129 7.57 -14.95 -15.45
CA ASP A 129 8.49 -14.69 -14.33
C ASP A 129 7.84 -14.96 -12.97
N GLY A 130 6.50 -15.05 -12.89
CA GLY A 130 5.77 -15.33 -11.65
C GLY A 130 5.41 -16.79 -11.43
N PHE A 131 5.49 -17.64 -12.45
CA PHE A 131 5.14 -19.06 -12.32
C PHE A 131 6.12 -20.00 -13.04
N TYR A 132 6.32 -19.83 -14.35
CA TYR A 132 7.14 -20.77 -15.14
C TYR A 132 8.62 -20.74 -14.76
N VAL A 133 9.24 -19.56 -14.70
CA VAL A 133 10.66 -19.41 -14.36
C VAL A 133 10.97 -19.88 -12.92
N PRO A 134 10.26 -19.42 -11.86
CA PRO A 134 10.60 -19.83 -10.50
C PRO A 134 10.35 -21.32 -10.27
N TYR A 135 9.25 -21.87 -10.79
CA TYR A 135 8.88 -23.27 -10.54
C TYR A 135 9.35 -24.23 -11.64
N ALA A 136 10.22 -23.79 -12.56
CA ALA A 136 10.89 -24.67 -13.53
C ALA A 136 11.81 -25.71 -12.85
N VAL A 137 12.17 -25.50 -11.58
CA VAL A 137 12.94 -26.49 -10.79
C VAL A 137 12.07 -27.63 -10.25
N LEU A 138 10.74 -27.51 -10.37
CA LEU A 138 9.73 -28.49 -9.94
C LEU A 138 9.09 -29.13 -11.19
N THR A 139 9.91 -29.60 -12.13
CA THR A 139 9.48 -29.96 -13.49
C THR A 139 8.41 -31.05 -13.52
N ASP A 140 8.57 -32.08 -12.69
CA ASP A 140 7.69 -33.25 -12.71
C ASP A 140 6.57 -33.18 -11.67
N LEU A 141 6.54 -32.13 -10.84
CA LEU A 141 5.52 -31.96 -9.80
C LEU A 141 4.28 -31.30 -10.41
N PRO A 142 3.10 -31.95 -10.38
CA PRO A 142 1.85 -31.34 -10.78
C PRO A 142 1.54 -30.14 -9.87
N ILE A 143 1.22 -28.99 -10.45
CA ILE A 143 0.85 -27.78 -9.71
C ILE A 143 -0.57 -27.39 -10.07
N LEU A 144 -1.46 -27.46 -9.09
CA LEU A 144 -2.81 -26.92 -9.14
C LEU A 144 -2.84 -25.58 -8.39
N ALA A 145 -3.91 -24.81 -8.53
CA ALA A 145 -4.06 -23.55 -7.83
C ALA A 145 -5.54 -23.24 -7.53
N LEU A 146 -5.77 -22.32 -6.61
CA LEU A 146 -7.04 -21.59 -6.49
C LEU A 146 -6.76 -20.08 -6.56
N PRO A 147 -7.66 -19.29 -7.18
CA PRO A 147 -7.40 -17.87 -7.38
C PRO A 147 -7.67 -17.06 -6.11
N GLY A 148 -6.90 -15.98 -5.97
CA GLY A 148 -7.15 -14.93 -4.99
C GLY A 148 -7.75 -13.67 -5.61
N ASN A 149 -7.90 -12.61 -4.81
CA ASN A 149 -8.42 -11.33 -5.29
C ASN A 149 -7.53 -10.70 -6.36
N HIS A 150 -6.21 -10.89 -6.31
CA HIS A 150 -5.30 -10.30 -7.29
C HIS A 150 -5.43 -10.97 -8.67
N ASP A 151 -5.76 -12.25 -8.73
CA ASP A 151 -6.03 -12.94 -9.99
C ASP A 151 -7.29 -12.41 -10.69
N TRP A 152 -8.23 -11.87 -9.91
CA TRP A 152 -9.48 -11.29 -10.39
C TRP A 152 -9.38 -9.86 -10.93
N TYR A 153 -8.29 -9.14 -10.68
CA TYR A 153 -8.15 -7.77 -11.17
C TYR A 153 -8.11 -7.70 -12.71
N GLU A 154 -7.84 -8.80 -13.41
CA GLU A 154 -7.96 -8.94 -14.88
C GLU A 154 -9.14 -9.86 -15.29
N GLY A 155 -10.15 -9.96 -14.42
CA GLY A 155 -11.33 -10.80 -14.61
C GLY A 155 -11.02 -12.30 -14.73
N LEU A 156 -9.99 -12.76 -14.03
CA LEU A 156 -9.55 -14.15 -13.92
C LEU A 156 -8.96 -14.77 -15.20
N THR A 157 -8.73 -13.97 -16.23
CA THR A 157 -8.32 -14.46 -17.56
C THR A 157 -6.99 -15.20 -17.54
N GLY A 158 -5.97 -14.68 -16.84
CA GLY A 158 -4.67 -15.34 -16.74
C GLY A 158 -4.79 -16.70 -16.05
N PHE A 159 -5.42 -16.73 -14.88
CA PHE A 159 -5.65 -17.97 -14.13
C PHE A 159 -6.34 -19.05 -14.97
N MET A 160 -7.48 -18.70 -15.58
CA MET A 160 -8.26 -19.63 -16.39
C MET A 160 -7.49 -20.13 -17.62
N TRP A 161 -6.62 -19.29 -18.22
CA TRP A 161 -5.76 -19.71 -19.32
C TRP A 161 -4.67 -20.68 -18.87
N HIS A 162 -3.99 -20.39 -17.75
CA HIS A 162 -2.81 -21.15 -17.32
C HIS A 162 -3.16 -22.49 -16.65
N PHE A 163 -4.20 -22.53 -15.83
CA PHE A 163 -4.55 -23.73 -15.04
C PHE A 163 -5.73 -24.52 -15.62
N CYS A 164 -6.73 -23.84 -16.20
CA CYS A 164 -7.96 -24.47 -16.68
C CYS A 164 -8.00 -24.64 -18.21
N GLY A 165 -7.06 -24.06 -18.95
CA GLY A 165 -7.01 -24.16 -20.41
C GLY A 165 -8.08 -23.37 -21.16
N ALA A 166 -8.79 -22.48 -20.46
CA ALA A 166 -9.87 -21.73 -21.06
C ALA A 166 -9.34 -20.59 -21.95
N LEU A 167 -10.04 -20.33 -23.06
CA LEU A 167 -9.79 -19.15 -23.89
C LEU A 167 -10.37 -17.90 -23.22
N PRO A 168 -9.78 -16.70 -23.45
CA PRO A 168 -10.30 -15.44 -22.92
C PRO A 168 -11.79 -15.23 -23.23
N LEU A 169 -12.56 -14.75 -22.24
CA LEU A 169 -13.95 -14.34 -22.46
C LEU A 169 -14.03 -13.20 -23.50
N PRO A 170 -15.11 -13.11 -24.28
CA PRO A 170 -15.29 -12.03 -25.25
C PRO A 170 -15.43 -10.67 -24.55
N ASP A 171 -15.06 -9.59 -25.24
CA ASP A 171 -15.17 -8.22 -24.72
C ASP A 171 -16.62 -7.83 -24.36
N SER A 172 -17.64 -8.52 -24.85
CA SER A 172 -19.01 -8.28 -24.41
C SER A 172 -19.27 -8.74 -22.95
N ALA A 173 -18.48 -9.68 -22.42
CA ALA A 173 -18.70 -10.30 -21.12
C ALA A 173 -18.52 -9.33 -19.93
N TYR A 174 -17.60 -8.37 -20.05
CA TYR A 174 -17.32 -7.39 -18.99
C TYR A 174 -18.12 -6.09 -19.15
N GLY A 175 -18.96 -5.99 -20.18
CA GLY A 175 -19.87 -4.85 -20.37
C GLY A 175 -21.13 -4.96 -19.50
N PRO A 176 -21.94 -3.89 -19.43
CA PRO A 176 -23.26 -3.97 -18.82
C PRO A 176 -24.16 -4.91 -19.63
N THR A 177 -24.86 -5.79 -18.92
CA THR A 177 -25.92 -6.67 -19.43
C THR A 177 -27.30 -6.05 -19.20
N ARG A 178 -28.35 -6.65 -19.78
CA ARG A 178 -29.74 -6.24 -19.51
C ARG A 178 -30.07 -6.31 -18.02
N ASP A 179 -29.57 -7.34 -17.35
CA ASP A 179 -29.80 -7.62 -15.92
C ASP A 179 -28.86 -6.85 -14.99
N SER A 180 -27.84 -6.17 -15.54
CA SER A 180 -26.94 -5.34 -14.74
C SER A 180 -27.71 -4.20 -14.07
N PRO A 181 -27.56 -4.03 -12.74
CA PRO A 181 -28.20 -2.92 -12.03
C PRO A 181 -27.81 -1.57 -12.65
N PRO A 182 -28.76 -0.63 -12.85
CA PRO A 182 -28.48 0.65 -13.54
C PRO A 182 -27.31 1.44 -12.95
N ARG A 183 -27.14 1.38 -11.61
CA ARG A 183 -26.04 2.04 -10.89
C ARG A 183 -24.65 1.47 -11.21
N GLU A 184 -24.57 0.19 -11.61
CA GLU A 184 -23.29 -0.50 -11.88
C GLU A 184 -22.85 -0.35 -13.34
N ARG A 185 -23.79 -0.08 -14.25
CA ARG A 185 -23.54 0.05 -15.70
C ARG A 185 -22.36 0.95 -16.08
N PRO A 186 -22.20 2.19 -15.54
CA PRO A 186 -21.05 3.02 -15.89
C PRO A 186 -19.72 2.40 -15.43
N PHE A 187 -19.71 1.73 -14.27
CA PHE A 187 -18.49 1.11 -13.73
C PHE A 187 -18.12 -0.17 -14.47
N ARG A 188 -19.12 -0.92 -14.97
CA ARG A 188 -18.89 -2.06 -15.87
C ARG A 188 -18.28 -1.62 -17.20
N LEU A 189 -18.71 -0.50 -17.76
CA LEU A 189 -18.07 0.08 -18.95
C LEU A 189 -16.62 0.49 -18.70
N LEU A 190 -16.31 0.93 -17.47
CA LEU A 190 -14.96 1.31 -17.05
C LEU A 190 -14.10 0.11 -16.63
N TRP A 191 -14.65 -1.10 -16.55
CA TRP A 191 -13.93 -2.28 -16.16
C TRP A 191 -12.76 -2.54 -17.12
N ARG A 192 -11.55 -2.59 -16.56
CA ARG A 192 -10.32 -2.79 -17.33
C ARG A 192 -10.36 -4.19 -17.94
N ARG A 193 -9.99 -4.27 -19.21
CA ARG A 193 -9.98 -5.53 -19.98
C ARG A 193 -8.66 -6.27 -19.80
N PRO A 194 -8.69 -7.61 -19.78
CA PRO A 194 -7.48 -8.42 -19.74
C PRO A 194 -6.60 -8.16 -20.95
N THR A 195 -5.29 -8.27 -20.76
CA THR A 195 -4.36 -8.28 -21.87
C THR A 195 -4.47 -9.60 -22.64
N LYS A 196 -4.15 -9.56 -23.93
CA LYS A 196 -4.09 -10.77 -24.76
C LYS A 196 -2.76 -11.49 -24.54
N PRO A 197 -2.74 -12.83 -24.62
CA PRO A 197 -1.50 -13.61 -24.63
C PRO A 197 -0.54 -13.11 -25.72
N GLN A 198 0.70 -12.80 -25.36
CA GLN A 198 1.70 -12.30 -26.30
C GLN A 198 2.44 -13.46 -26.96
N ALA A 199 2.39 -13.55 -28.29
CA ALA A 199 3.05 -14.63 -29.05
C ALA A 199 4.55 -14.78 -28.74
N ARG A 200 5.26 -13.66 -28.56
CA ARG A 200 6.71 -13.64 -28.23
C ARG A 200 7.06 -14.33 -26.91
N LEU A 201 6.08 -14.64 -26.07
CA LEU A 201 6.30 -15.29 -24.78
C LEU A 201 6.23 -16.81 -24.82
N HIS A 202 5.76 -17.36 -25.94
CA HIS A 202 5.66 -18.80 -26.15
C HIS A 202 4.90 -19.50 -25.00
N LEU A 203 3.84 -18.87 -24.48
CA LEU A 203 3.14 -19.34 -23.28
C LEU A 203 2.63 -20.78 -23.44
N GLU A 204 2.15 -21.15 -24.63
CA GLU A 204 1.67 -22.50 -24.93
C GLU A 204 2.78 -23.54 -24.83
N GLN A 205 3.98 -23.22 -25.35
CA GLN A 205 5.15 -24.09 -25.25
C GLN A 205 5.58 -24.24 -23.78
N ARG A 206 5.45 -23.19 -22.96
CA ARG A 206 5.74 -23.27 -21.52
C ARG A 206 4.75 -24.14 -20.77
N ARG A 207 3.46 -24.10 -21.12
CA ARG A 207 2.45 -25.05 -20.61
C ARG A 207 2.82 -26.48 -21.00
N ALA A 208 3.11 -26.72 -22.28
CA ALA A 208 3.52 -28.03 -22.79
C ALA A 208 4.77 -28.57 -22.10
N ALA A 209 5.78 -27.73 -21.87
CA ALA A 209 7.02 -28.13 -21.20
C ALA A 209 6.84 -28.55 -19.74
N ARG A 210 5.73 -28.17 -19.08
CA ARG A 210 5.37 -28.63 -17.73
C ARG A 210 4.53 -29.90 -17.72
N ALA A 211 3.98 -30.32 -18.85
CA ALA A 211 3.15 -31.51 -18.92
C ALA A 211 4.02 -32.77 -19.07
N PRO A 212 3.75 -33.85 -18.32
CA PRO A 212 4.41 -35.13 -18.53
C PRO A 212 4.25 -35.58 -20.00
N GLY A 213 5.37 -35.84 -20.70
CA GLY A 213 5.37 -36.26 -22.10
C GLY A 213 5.02 -35.17 -23.13
N GLY A 214 4.91 -33.90 -22.72
CA GLY A 214 4.69 -32.76 -23.63
C GLY A 214 3.25 -32.55 -24.11
N ASN A 215 2.32 -33.45 -23.77
CA ASN A 215 0.91 -33.32 -24.09
C ASN A 215 0.18 -32.63 -22.94
N TRP A 216 -0.02 -31.32 -23.08
CA TRP A 216 -0.68 -30.53 -22.04
C TRP A 216 -2.20 -30.72 -22.04
N ALA A 217 -2.73 -31.00 -20.85
CA ALA A 217 -4.14 -30.93 -20.51
C ALA A 217 -4.29 -30.16 -19.19
N PRO A 218 -5.40 -29.43 -18.96
CA PRO A 218 -5.63 -28.75 -17.70
C PRO A 218 -5.73 -29.77 -16.56
N LEU A 219 -5.03 -29.48 -15.46
CA LEU A 219 -5.05 -30.34 -14.26
C LEU A 219 -6.28 -30.11 -13.37
N GLN A 220 -6.98 -29.00 -13.59
CA GLN A 220 -8.16 -28.61 -12.81
C GLN A 220 -9.28 -28.12 -13.74
N PRO A 221 -10.55 -28.39 -13.40
CA PRO A 221 -11.68 -28.12 -14.27
C PRO A 221 -12.17 -26.67 -14.19
N GLY A 222 -11.73 -25.88 -13.22
CA GLY A 222 -12.28 -24.55 -12.99
C GLY A 222 -11.59 -23.77 -11.87
N PRO A 223 -12.13 -22.59 -11.54
CA PRO A 223 -11.57 -21.72 -10.50
C PRO A 223 -11.87 -22.20 -9.07
N TYR A 224 -12.91 -23.01 -8.92
CA TYR A 224 -13.20 -23.79 -7.71
C TYR A 224 -13.46 -25.24 -8.13
N TYR A 225 -13.03 -26.17 -7.30
CA TYR A 225 -13.03 -27.61 -7.59
C TYR A 225 -12.68 -28.37 -6.31
N ALA A 226 -12.77 -29.70 -6.34
CA ALA A 226 -12.26 -30.54 -5.26
C ALA A 226 -11.20 -31.50 -5.77
N ILE A 227 -10.32 -31.97 -4.88
CA ILE A 227 -9.28 -32.96 -5.18
C ILE A 227 -9.50 -34.13 -4.23
N GLU A 228 -9.82 -35.29 -4.80
CA GLU A 228 -9.89 -36.52 -4.02
C GLU A 228 -8.50 -37.10 -3.86
N THR A 229 -7.98 -37.10 -2.63
CA THR A 229 -6.71 -37.75 -2.26
C THR A 229 -6.96 -39.12 -1.64
N SER A 230 -5.92 -39.83 -1.21
CA SER A 230 -6.07 -41.13 -0.54
C SER A 230 -7.03 -41.07 0.66
N ASP A 231 -6.81 -40.14 1.59
CA ASP A 231 -7.49 -40.14 2.90
C ASP A 231 -8.44 -38.95 3.09
N VAL A 232 -8.24 -37.85 2.35
CA VAL A 232 -9.04 -36.62 2.49
C VAL A 232 -9.55 -36.08 1.15
N LEU A 233 -10.60 -35.26 1.19
CA LEU A 233 -11.04 -34.44 0.07
C LEU A 233 -10.60 -32.99 0.30
N LEU A 234 -9.78 -32.44 -0.60
CA LEU A 234 -9.42 -31.03 -0.58
C LEU A 234 -10.49 -30.25 -1.34
N VAL A 235 -11.11 -29.26 -0.71
CA VAL A 235 -12.17 -28.45 -1.31
C VAL A 235 -11.65 -27.04 -1.56
N CYS A 236 -11.44 -26.68 -2.82
CA CYS A 236 -10.85 -25.40 -3.23
C CYS A 236 -11.94 -24.40 -3.61
N ILE A 237 -11.98 -23.24 -2.95
CA ILE A 237 -12.95 -22.17 -3.26
C ILE A 237 -12.28 -20.92 -3.82
N ASP A 238 -12.89 -20.35 -4.85
CA ASP A 238 -12.61 -19.01 -5.38
C ASP A 238 -13.42 -17.96 -4.60
N THR A 239 -12.74 -17.04 -3.92
CA THR A 239 -13.37 -16.01 -3.08
C THR A 239 -13.48 -14.64 -3.77
N GLY A 240 -13.02 -14.50 -5.01
CA GLY A 240 -13.16 -13.25 -5.76
C GLY A 240 -12.43 -12.04 -5.15
N ILE A 241 -12.75 -10.85 -5.64
CA ILE A 241 -12.25 -9.57 -5.08
C ILE A 241 -12.84 -9.32 -3.68
N ASP A 242 -14.13 -9.57 -3.51
CA ASP A 242 -14.87 -9.23 -2.29
C ASP A 242 -14.66 -10.22 -1.15
N ARG A 243 -13.88 -11.30 -1.36
CA ARG A 243 -13.69 -12.39 -0.39
C ARG A 243 -15.01 -13.07 -0.03
N THR A 244 -15.87 -13.24 -1.04
CA THR A 244 -17.19 -13.87 -0.96
C THR A 244 -17.36 -14.90 -2.08
N ILE A 245 -18.29 -15.83 -1.89
CA ILE A 245 -18.71 -16.75 -2.95
C ILE A 245 -20.11 -16.39 -3.40
N ASP A 246 -20.44 -16.64 -4.67
CA ASP A 246 -21.83 -16.47 -5.13
C ASP A 246 -22.70 -17.69 -4.77
N ARG A 247 -24.01 -17.56 -4.96
CA ARG A 247 -24.98 -18.63 -4.66
C ARG A 247 -24.71 -19.92 -5.45
N VAL A 248 -24.20 -19.83 -6.68
CA VAL A 248 -23.94 -21.02 -7.52
C VAL A 248 -22.80 -21.83 -6.94
N GLN A 249 -21.70 -21.16 -6.59
CA GLN A 249 -20.58 -21.80 -5.89
C GLN A 249 -20.98 -22.25 -4.47
N GLY A 250 -21.83 -21.52 -3.76
CA GLY A 250 -22.37 -21.93 -2.46
C GLY A 250 -23.20 -23.21 -2.54
N GLU A 251 -24.02 -23.37 -3.59
CA GLU A 251 -24.77 -24.59 -3.85
C GLU A 251 -23.86 -25.76 -4.23
N TRP A 252 -22.84 -25.51 -5.04
CA TRP A 252 -21.80 -26.50 -5.33
C TRP A 252 -21.07 -26.93 -4.05
N LEU A 253 -20.62 -25.97 -3.23
CA LEU A 253 -19.91 -26.24 -1.98
C LEU A 253 -20.74 -27.10 -1.04
N ARG A 254 -22.04 -26.80 -0.90
CA ARG A 254 -22.95 -27.64 -0.11
C ARG A 254 -23.03 -29.07 -0.65
N ARG A 255 -23.11 -29.25 -1.97
CA ARG A 255 -23.19 -30.60 -2.59
C ARG A 255 -21.89 -31.38 -2.41
N VAL A 256 -20.74 -30.79 -2.76
CA VAL A 256 -19.45 -31.49 -2.62
C VAL A 256 -19.11 -31.81 -1.17
N SER A 257 -19.60 -31.01 -0.21
CA SER A 257 -19.42 -31.24 1.22
C SER A 257 -20.11 -32.51 1.74
N THR A 258 -21.02 -33.13 0.99
CA THR A 258 -21.65 -34.41 1.38
C THR A 258 -20.82 -35.64 1.01
N HIS A 259 -19.64 -35.47 0.41
CA HIS A 259 -18.70 -36.55 0.13
C HIS A 259 -18.37 -37.34 1.41
N PRO A 260 -18.13 -38.67 1.39
CA PRO A 260 -17.88 -39.43 2.62
C PRO A 260 -16.53 -39.13 3.30
N LYS A 261 -15.46 -38.84 2.53
CA LYS A 261 -14.13 -38.55 3.10
C LYS A 261 -14.13 -37.31 4.01
N PRO A 262 -13.25 -37.25 5.03
CA PRO A 262 -12.94 -36.02 5.75
C PRO A 262 -12.47 -34.93 4.78
N LYS A 263 -12.76 -33.66 5.07
CA LYS A 263 -12.41 -32.55 4.16
C LYS A 263 -11.46 -31.53 4.76
N VAL A 264 -10.64 -30.95 3.88
CA VAL A 264 -9.84 -29.76 4.14
C VAL A 264 -10.29 -28.66 3.19
N LEU A 265 -10.74 -27.52 3.74
CA LEU A 265 -11.06 -26.35 2.92
C LEU A 265 -9.75 -25.62 2.55
N LEU A 266 -9.55 -25.35 1.26
CA LEU A 266 -8.53 -24.43 0.75
C LEU A 266 -9.22 -23.16 0.24
N THR A 267 -8.85 -21.99 0.77
CA THR A 267 -9.54 -20.73 0.50
C THR A 267 -8.57 -19.57 0.31
N GLY A 268 -8.86 -18.68 -0.65
CA GLY A 268 -8.10 -17.45 -0.82
C GLY A 268 -8.22 -16.51 0.38
N ALA A 269 -9.33 -16.56 1.12
CA ALA A 269 -9.57 -15.73 2.31
C ALA A 269 -9.79 -16.62 3.55
N PRO A 270 -8.92 -16.58 4.58
CA PRO A 270 -9.06 -17.40 5.77
C PRO A 270 -10.33 -17.10 6.56
N LEU A 271 -10.99 -18.14 7.08
CA LEU A 271 -12.20 -17.99 7.90
C LEU A 271 -11.92 -17.49 9.33
N VAL A 272 -10.70 -17.72 9.82
CA VAL A 272 -10.21 -17.24 11.10
C VAL A 272 -8.81 -16.69 10.90
N VAL A 273 -8.63 -15.39 11.14
CA VAL A 273 -7.34 -14.71 10.99
C VAL A 273 -7.28 -13.49 11.88
N ASN A 274 -6.09 -13.15 12.39
CA ASN A 274 -5.88 -12.00 13.28
C ASN A 274 -6.79 -11.99 14.51
N ARG A 275 -7.19 -13.18 14.99
CA ARG A 275 -8.15 -13.38 16.09
C ARG A 275 -9.57 -12.87 15.80
N GLU A 276 -9.94 -12.81 14.53
CA GLU A 276 -11.27 -12.44 14.06
C GLU A 276 -11.86 -13.58 13.20
N ARG A 277 -13.19 -13.69 13.20
CA ARG A 277 -13.94 -14.60 12.33
C ARG A 277 -14.38 -13.86 11.08
N HIS A 278 -14.08 -14.43 9.92
CA HIS A 278 -14.47 -13.93 8.60
C HIS A 278 -15.30 -15.01 7.90
N PRO A 279 -16.63 -14.99 8.01
CA PRO A 279 -17.44 -16.15 7.64
C PRO A 279 -17.45 -16.48 6.14
N CYS A 280 -16.96 -15.59 5.27
CA CYS A 280 -17.09 -15.63 3.81
C CYS A 280 -18.56 -15.78 3.38
N VAL A 281 -19.22 -14.64 3.19
CA VAL A 281 -20.67 -14.59 2.91
C VAL A 281 -21.00 -15.20 1.55
N ILE A 282 -22.13 -15.90 1.45
CA ILE A 282 -22.72 -16.33 0.19
C ILE A 282 -23.52 -15.17 -0.40
N ALA A 283 -22.97 -14.52 -1.41
CA ALA A 283 -23.58 -13.42 -2.14
C ALA A 283 -24.74 -13.93 -3.01
N GLY A 284 -25.84 -13.18 -3.03
CA GLY A 284 -27.06 -13.56 -3.77
C GLY A 284 -28.09 -14.34 -2.95
N GLY A 285 -27.83 -14.59 -1.66
CA GLY A 285 -28.77 -15.20 -0.71
C GLY A 285 -28.28 -16.55 -0.17
N PRO A 286 -28.88 -17.02 0.94
CA PRO A 286 -28.42 -18.25 1.56
C PRO A 286 -28.84 -19.50 0.80
N VAL A 287 -28.12 -20.60 1.04
CA VAL A 287 -28.34 -21.91 0.40
C VAL A 287 -29.11 -22.82 1.34
N ARG A 288 -30.16 -23.47 0.85
CA ARG A 288 -31.01 -24.37 1.65
C ARG A 288 -30.29 -25.69 1.97
N ASP A 289 -30.44 -26.15 3.21
CA ASP A 289 -30.13 -27.52 3.62
C ASP A 289 -31.33 -28.45 3.35
N PRO A 290 -31.23 -29.41 2.42
CA PRO A 290 -32.32 -30.34 2.13
C PRO A 290 -32.50 -31.44 3.19
N ALA A 291 -31.51 -31.69 4.05
CA ALA A 291 -31.49 -32.85 4.96
C ALA A 291 -32.26 -32.62 6.28
N ARG A 292 -32.60 -31.38 6.63
CA ARG A 292 -33.36 -31.05 7.85
C ARG A 292 -34.82 -30.76 7.53
N SER A 293 -35.74 -31.37 8.29
CA SER A 293 -37.17 -31.06 8.26
C SER A 293 -37.40 -29.65 8.86
N GLY A 294 -37.40 -28.64 7.99
CA GLY A 294 -37.47 -27.22 8.35
C GLY A 294 -36.64 -26.37 7.38
N ALA A 295 -36.86 -25.06 7.32
CA ALA A 295 -36.16 -24.17 6.41
C ALA A 295 -34.77 -23.77 6.98
N HIS A 296 -33.85 -24.73 7.11
CA HIS A 296 -32.47 -24.43 7.51
C HIS A 296 -31.66 -23.94 6.29
N PHE A 297 -30.89 -22.87 6.50
CA PHE A 297 -30.19 -22.16 5.43
C PHE A 297 -28.76 -21.83 5.87
N PHE A 298 -27.80 -22.05 4.97
CA PHE A 298 -26.42 -21.63 5.13
C PHE A 298 -26.23 -20.24 4.52
N HIS A 299 -25.76 -19.27 5.30
CA HIS A 299 -25.55 -17.89 4.87
C HIS A 299 -24.10 -17.61 4.43
N SER A 300 -23.18 -18.50 4.79
CA SER A 300 -21.74 -18.32 4.63
C SER A 300 -21.02 -19.66 4.46
N VAL A 301 -19.78 -19.60 3.98
CA VAL A 301 -18.87 -20.77 3.92
C VAL A 301 -18.65 -21.32 5.33
N ALA A 302 -18.48 -20.45 6.33
CA ALA A 302 -18.33 -20.85 7.72
C ALA A 302 -19.50 -21.71 8.21
N ASP A 303 -20.75 -21.38 7.85
CA ASP A 303 -21.92 -22.18 8.23
C ASP A 303 -21.88 -23.59 7.60
N ILE A 304 -21.40 -23.68 6.35
CA ILE A 304 -21.29 -24.96 5.63
C ILE A 304 -20.19 -25.81 6.25
N VAL A 305 -18.99 -25.27 6.47
CA VAL A 305 -17.86 -26.08 6.97
C VAL A 305 -18.02 -26.45 8.44
N ALA A 306 -18.66 -25.60 9.25
CA ALA A 306 -18.95 -25.89 10.65
C ALA A 306 -20.10 -26.89 10.82
N HIS A 307 -20.81 -27.26 9.75
CA HIS A 307 -21.89 -28.24 9.82
C HIS A 307 -21.30 -29.65 10.03
N PRO A 308 -21.51 -30.30 11.20
CA PRO A 308 -20.79 -31.53 11.54
C PRO A 308 -20.92 -32.67 10.50
N PRO A 309 -22.11 -32.92 9.89
CA PRO A 309 -22.24 -33.92 8.83
C PRO A 309 -21.35 -33.69 7.60
N HIS A 310 -20.86 -32.47 7.39
CA HIS A 310 -19.93 -32.19 6.30
C HIS A 310 -18.49 -32.59 6.63
N GLY A 311 -18.11 -32.86 7.88
CA GLY A 311 -16.83 -33.50 8.20
C GLY A 311 -15.56 -32.74 7.80
N TYR A 312 -15.55 -31.41 7.91
CA TYR A 312 -14.32 -30.62 7.73
C TYR A 312 -13.42 -30.72 8.96
N VAL A 313 -12.13 -31.01 8.75
CA VAL A 313 -11.13 -31.14 9.82
C VAL A 313 -10.12 -29.98 9.85
N ALA A 314 -9.98 -29.27 8.73
CA ALA A 314 -9.10 -28.12 8.63
C ALA A 314 -9.57 -27.10 7.57
N CYS A 315 -9.14 -25.85 7.76
CA CYS A 315 -9.25 -24.77 6.79
C CYS A 315 -7.86 -24.13 6.62
N LEU A 316 -7.29 -24.20 5.42
CA LEU A 316 -6.02 -23.56 5.07
C LEU A 316 -6.31 -22.39 4.12
N GLY A 317 -5.75 -21.20 4.39
CA GLY A 317 -5.98 -20.05 3.53
C GLY A 317 -4.80 -19.10 3.35
N GLY A 318 -4.82 -18.38 2.22
CA GLY A 318 -3.85 -17.36 1.81
C GLY A 318 -4.24 -15.93 2.23
N ASP A 319 -3.98 -14.95 1.37
CA ASP A 319 -4.28 -13.49 1.45
C ASP A 319 -3.53 -12.71 2.53
N ILE A 320 -3.36 -13.30 3.71
CA ILE A 320 -2.60 -12.66 4.79
C ILE A 320 -1.17 -13.21 4.78
N HIS A 321 -0.21 -12.33 4.47
CA HIS A 321 1.18 -12.69 4.18
C HIS A 321 2.03 -12.97 5.43
N ASN A 322 1.55 -13.87 6.27
CA ASN A 322 2.25 -14.44 7.41
C ASN A 322 1.68 -15.84 7.68
N PHE A 323 2.20 -16.51 8.72
CA PHE A 323 1.64 -17.77 9.19
C PHE A 323 0.86 -17.56 10.49
N GLN A 324 -0.31 -18.19 10.62
CA GLN A 324 -1.09 -18.23 11.87
C GLN A 324 -1.79 -19.57 12.03
N HIS A 325 -1.86 -20.10 13.24
CA HIS A 325 -2.57 -21.35 13.55
C HIS A 325 -3.53 -21.16 14.71
N TYR A 326 -4.80 -21.52 14.50
CA TYR A 326 -5.88 -21.48 15.48
C TYR A 326 -6.64 -22.81 15.50
N ARG A 327 -7.23 -23.14 16.66
CA ARG A 327 -8.29 -24.16 16.76
C ARG A 327 -9.57 -23.50 17.21
N VAL A 328 -10.62 -23.59 16.41
CA VAL A 328 -11.90 -22.93 16.64
C VAL A 328 -13.01 -23.87 16.20
N ASP A 329 -14.10 -23.94 16.97
CA ASP A 329 -15.28 -24.78 16.67
C ASP A 329 -14.96 -26.26 16.37
N GLY A 330 -13.88 -26.79 16.97
CA GLY A 330 -13.52 -28.20 16.88
C GLY A 330 -12.50 -28.56 15.79
N PHE A 331 -12.23 -27.68 14.83
CA PHE A 331 -11.31 -27.95 13.70
C PHE A 331 -10.17 -26.91 13.60
N GLU A 332 -9.12 -27.24 12.84
CA GLU A 332 -7.92 -26.39 12.74
C GLU A 332 -8.05 -25.34 11.64
N HIS A 333 -7.60 -24.12 11.90
CA HIS A 333 -7.51 -23.03 10.93
C HIS A 333 -6.05 -22.60 10.79
N VAL A 334 -5.56 -22.60 9.56
CA VAL A 334 -4.18 -22.22 9.23
C VAL A 334 -4.21 -21.11 8.19
N VAL A 335 -3.55 -20.00 8.51
CA VAL A 335 -3.23 -18.91 7.58
C VAL A 335 -1.81 -19.17 7.10
N ALA A 336 -1.61 -19.24 5.78
CA ALA A 336 -0.33 -19.61 5.15
C ALA A 336 -0.07 -18.81 3.86
N GLY A 337 -0.31 -17.50 3.91
CA GLY A 337 -0.11 -16.60 2.75
C GLY A 337 1.30 -16.04 2.61
N GLY A 338 2.28 -16.55 3.37
CA GLY A 338 3.64 -16.00 3.37
C GLY A 338 4.55 -16.54 2.27
N GLY A 339 4.03 -17.04 1.15
CA GLY A 339 4.79 -17.80 0.15
C GLY A 339 5.57 -16.96 -0.86
N GLY A 340 5.35 -15.65 -0.91
CA GLY A 340 6.15 -14.75 -1.74
C GLY A 340 5.88 -13.29 -1.46
N ALA A 341 4.62 -12.87 -1.32
CA ALA A 341 4.28 -11.46 -1.16
C ALA A 341 4.81 -10.77 0.11
N TYR A 342 4.89 -9.44 0.10
CA TYR A 342 5.34 -8.60 1.21
C TYR A 342 4.79 -9.06 2.57
N MET A 343 5.61 -9.05 3.62
CA MET A 343 5.22 -9.63 4.91
C MET A 343 4.14 -8.82 5.63
N SER A 344 3.04 -9.48 6.02
CA SER A 344 1.98 -8.89 6.85
C SER A 344 2.36 -8.87 8.34
N ALA A 345 2.19 -7.72 8.99
CA ALA A 345 2.54 -7.51 10.39
C ALA A 345 1.70 -8.32 11.37
N THR A 346 2.33 -9.11 12.25
CA THR A 346 1.64 -9.84 13.35
C THR A 346 1.62 -9.05 14.66
N HIS A 347 2.57 -8.13 14.87
CA HIS A 347 2.66 -7.33 16.09
C HIS A 347 1.41 -6.51 16.50
N PRO A 348 0.49 -6.12 15.60
CA PRO A 348 -0.77 -5.48 15.98
C PRO A 348 -1.84 -6.44 16.55
N ILE A 349 -1.78 -7.74 16.25
CA ILE A 349 -2.84 -8.73 16.55
C ILE A 349 -3.24 -8.75 18.04
N PRO A 350 -2.32 -8.74 19.02
CA PRO A 350 -2.70 -8.77 20.44
C PRO A 350 -3.44 -7.52 20.91
N VAL A 351 -3.33 -6.41 20.18
CA VAL A 351 -3.84 -5.09 20.55
C VAL A 351 -5.19 -4.77 19.89
N ALA A 352 -5.46 -5.35 18.71
CA ALA A 352 -6.73 -5.24 17.98
C ALA A 352 -7.95 -5.43 18.88
N LEU A 353 -7.83 -6.38 19.81
CA LEU A 353 -8.91 -6.89 20.64
C LEU A 353 -9.28 -6.00 21.83
N GLN A 354 -8.32 -5.24 22.38
CA GLN A 354 -8.59 -4.33 23.52
C GLN A 354 -9.31 -3.06 23.10
N VAL A 355 -9.22 -2.74 21.82
CA VAL A 355 -9.69 -1.49 21.23
C VAL A 355 -11.11 -1.62 20.67
N ALA A 356 -11.58 -2.85 20.41
CA ALA A 356 -12.93 -3.14 19.92
C ALA A 356 -14.03 -3.01 21.00
N GLY A 357 -13.67 -3.03 22.29
CA GLY A 357 -14.60 -2.73 23.40
C GLY A 357 -15.82 -3.66 23.53
N GLY A 358 -15.85 -4.76 22.77
CA GLY A 358 -16.87 -5.80 22.86
C GLY A 358 -16.53 -6.85 23.92
N PRO A 359 -17.39 -7.87 24.12
CA PRO A 359 -17.04 -9.06 24.89
C PRO A 359 -15.72 -9.66 24.40
N GLN A 360 -15.06 -10.43 25.28
CA GLN A 360 -13.81 -11.12 24.96
C GLN A 360 -13.94 -11.81 23.60
N PRO A 361 -12.98 -11.62 22.67
CA PRO A 361 -13.10 -12.17 21.32
C PRO A 361 -13.28 -13.68 21.38
N ASP A 362 -14.25 -14.18 20.62
CA ASP A 362 -14.59 -15.60 20.52
C ASP A 362 -13.44 -16.47 19.98
N VAL A 363 -12.39 -15.83 19.44
CA VAL A 363 -11.19 -16.51 18.90
C VAL A 363 -10.02 -16.44 19.90
N PRO A 364 -9.45 -17.60 20.30
CA PRO A 364 -8.30 -17.65 21.19
C PRO A 364 -7.05 -17.01 20.55
N PRO A 365 -5.98 -16.73 21.33
CA PRO A 365 -4.67 -16.44 20.76
C PRO A 365 -4.23 -17.54 19.79
N ALA A 366 -3.43 -17.17 18.79
CA ALA A 366 -2.86 -18.15 17.87
C ALA A 366 -1.98 -19.12 18.67
N LYS A 367 -2.08 -20.42 18.37
CA LYS A 367 -1.15 -21.43 18.90
C LYS A 367 0.27 -21.14 18.43
N LYS A 368 0.41 -20.64 17.19
CA LYS A 368 1.67 -20.26 16.58
C LYS A 368 1.47 -19.18 15.52
N SER A 369 2.46 -18.30 15.35
CA SER A 369 2.55 -17.33 14.26
C SER A 369 3.99 -17.16 13.79
N PHE A 370 4.18 -16.92 12.48
CA PHE A 370 5.46 -16.53 11.89
C PHE A 370 5.30 -15.31 10.98
N PRO A 371 6.04 -14.21 11.22
CA PRO A 371 6.83 -13.96 12.43
C PRO A 371 5.97 -13.94 13.70
N THR A 372 6.58 -14.24 14.85
CA THR A 372 5.94 -13.92 16.13
C THR A 372 5.74 -12.41 16.25
N GLU A 373 4.84 -11.97 17.12
CA GLU A 373 4.54 -10.55 17.32
C GLU A 373 5.80 -9.74 17.69
N PRO A 374 6.70 -10.20 18.59
CA PRO A 374 7.96 -9.53 18.85
C PRO A 374 8.89 -9.49 17.62
N GLN A 375 9.00 -10.59 16.87
CA GLN A 375 9.82 -10.67 15.66
C GLN A 375 9.33 -9.71 14.58
N SER A 376 8.01 -9.62 14.39
CA SER A 376 7.38 -8.68 13.46
C SER A 376 7.70 -7.23 13.84
N LEU A 377 7.52 -6.86 15.12
CA LEU A 377 7.83 -5.51 15.59
C LEU A 377 9.31 -5.15 15.36
N ARG A 378 10.21 -6.10 15.67
CA ARG A 378 11.66 -5.93 15.46
C ARG A 378 11.99 -5.77 13.98
N HIS A 379 11.41 -6.59 13.10
CA HIS A 379 11.60 -6.52 11.65
C HIS A 379 11.18 -5.16 11.10
N PHE A 380 9.95 -4.72 11.39
CA PHE A 380 9.47 -3.40 10.95
C PHE A 380 10.26 -2.24 11.57
N ALA A 381 10.74 -2.37 12.81
CA ALA A 381 11.63 -1.38 13.41
C ALA A 381 12.97 -1.26 12.67
N ARG A 382 13.56 -2.38 12.24
CA ARG A 382 14.79 -2.42 11.43
C ARG A 382 14.60 -1.71 10.09
N LEU A 383 13.44 -1.85 9.47
CA LEU A 383 13.15 -1.25 8.16
C LEU A 383 12.76 0.23 8.24
N LEU A 384 11.87 0.57 9.17
CA LEU A 384 11.22 1.88 9.25
C LEU A 384 12.11 2.94 9.91
N LEU A 385 12.77 2.62 11.04
CA LEU A 385 13.52 3.63 11.82
C LEU A 385 14.67 4.27 11.02
N PRO A 386 15.51 3.53 10.26
CA PRO A 386 16.56 4.16 9.46
C PRO A 386 16.02 5.03 8.31
N ARG A 387 14.88 4.67 7.73
CA ARG A 387 14.20 5.44 6.67
C ARG A 387 13.63 6.74 7.24
N VAL A 388 12.92 6.66 8.37
CA VAL A 388 12.40 7.82 9.11
C VAL A 388 13.53 8.74 9.54
N TRP A 389 14.62 8.21 10.09
CA TRP A 389 15.77 9.02 10.50
C TRP A 389 16.47 9.71 9.33
N ARG A 390 16.58 9.05 8.17
CA ARG A 390 17.08 9.69 6.94
C ARG A 390 16.20 10.86 6.53
N LEU A 391 14.88 10.69 6.55
CA LEU A 391 13.94 11.76 6.22
C LEU A 391 14.03 12.94 7.20
N VAL A 392 14.09 12.67 8.51
CA VAL A 392 14.29 13.71 9.54
C VAL A 392 15.56 14.51 9.29
N ARG A 393 16.69 13.85 8.98
CA ARG A 393 17.95 14.55 8.67
C ARG A 393 17.87 15.40 7.41
N VAL A 394 17.19 14.92 6.37
CA VAL A 394 16.94 15.68 5.14
C VAL A 394 16.15 16.94 5.45
N LEU A 395 15.07 16.83 6.23
CA LEU A 395 14.25 18.00 6.61
C LEU A 395 15.03 18.98 7.48
N ILE A 396 15.81 18.51 8.45
CA ILE A 396 16.69 19.38 9.26
C ILE A 396 17.67 20.13 8.36
N ALA A 397 18.26 19.46 7.36
CA ALA A 397 19.18 20.10 6.43
C ALA A 397 18.49 21.16 5.57
N VAL A 398 17.29 20.89 5.04
CA VAL A 398 16.48 21.90 4.33
C VAL A 398 16.21 23.10 5.23
N LEU A 399 15.75 22.87 6.47
CA LEU A 399 15.47 23.94 7.43
C LEU A 399 16.73 24.75 7.79
N ALA A 400 17.87 24.09 7.98
CA ALA A 400 19.15 24.76 8.21
C ALA A 400 19.57 25.63 7.02
N GLY A 401 19.35 25.15 5.79
CA GLY A 401 19.54 25.94 4.57
C GLY A 401 18.61 27.15 4.52
N VAL A 402 17.33 26.96 4.84
CA VAL A 402 16.36 28.06 4.92
C VAL A 402 16.82 29.13 5.92
N VAL A 403 17.21 28.72 7.13
CA VAL A 403 17.70 29.64 8.18
C VAL A 403 18.94 30.39 7.72
N ALA A 404 19.94 29.69 7.19
CA ALA A 404 21.18 30.31 6.71
C ALA A 404 20.91 31.34 5.59
N ALA A 405 20.05 31.01 4.63
CA ALA A 405 19.67 31.93 3.58
C ALA A 405 18.85 33.12 4.09
N VAL A 406 17.93 32.93 5.04
CA VAL A 406 17.19 34.04 5.66
C VAL A 406 18.17 34.98 6.34
N THR A 407 19.08 34.46 7.16
CA THR A 407 20.11 35.28 7.83
C THR A 407 20.94 36.07 6.83
N ALA A 408 21.40 35.43 5.76
CA ALA A 408 22.16 36.10 4.71
C ALA A 408 21.36 37.19 3.98
N VAL A 409 20.08 36.97 3.70
CA VAL A 409 19.21 37.97 3.04
C VAL A 409 18.85 39.12 3.99
N THR A 410 18.67 38.86 5.28
CA THR A 410 18.20 39.89 6.23
C THR A 410 19.31 40.65 6.94
N VAL A 411 20.50 40.05 7.09
CA VAL A 411 21.60 40.61 7.89
C VAL A 411 22.77 41.05 7.01
N ALA A 412 23.04 40.35 5.91
CA ALA A 412 24.16 40.68 5.03
C ALA A 412 23.70 41.68 3.94
N GLY A 413 24.54 42.67 3.60
CA GLY A 413 24.25 43.62 2.52
C GLY A 413 24.14 42.95 1.15
N GLU A 414 23.48 43.61 0.18
CA GLU A 414 23.19 43.03 -1.15
C GLU A 414 24.44 42.58 -1.94
N ASP A 415 25.57 43.25 -1.72
CA ASP A 415 26.86 42.94 -2.38
C ASP A 415 27.77 42.00 -1.58
N SER A 416 27.31 41.59 -0.39
CA SER A 416 28.05 40.68 0.47
C SER A 416 28.30 39.33 -0.22
N TRP A 417 29.41 38.67 0.12
CA TRP A 417 29.73 37.36 -0.43
C TRP A 417 28.62 36.30 -0.18
N PRO A 418 27.89 36.27 0.96
CA PRO A 418 26.81 35.31 1.17
C PRO A 418 25.64 35.52 0.19
N GLN A 419 25.26 36.78 -0.06
CA GLN A 419 24.19 37.09 -1.02
C GLN A 419 24.60 36.75 -2.46
N ARG A 420 25.86 36.98 -2.85
CA ARG A 420 26.39 36.57 -4.15
C ARG A 420 26.43 35.04 -4.30
N ALA A 421 26.85 34.32 -3.26
CA ALA A 421 26.87 32.85 -3.27
C ALA A 421 25.46 32.25 -3.39
N LEU A 422 24.46 32.83 -2.72
CA LEU A 422 23.07 32.36 -2.77
C LEU A 422 22.47 32.36 -4.18
N ARG A 423 22.91 33.27 -5.07
CA ARG A 423 22.43 33.32 -6.47
C ARG A 423 22.69 32.02 -7.22
N TRP A 424 23.70 31.24 -6.82
CA TRP A 424 24.09 29.99 -7.46
C TRP A 424 23.45 28.75 -6.82
N ALA A 425 22.68 28.90 -5.73
CA ALA A 425 22.06 27.77 -5.04
C ALA A 425 21.15 26.90 -5.95
N PRO A 426 20.31 27.45 -6.85
CA PRO A 426 19.54 26.63 -7.79
C PRO A 426 20.41 25.79 -8.73
N CYS A 427 21.49 26.35 -9.26
CA CYS A 427 22.47 25.61 -10.08
C CYS A 427 23.18 24.52 -9.29
N ALA A 428 23.52 24.77 -8.02
CA ALA A 428 24.14 23.77 -7.16
C ALA A 428 23.20 22.58 -6.91
N VAL A 429 21.91 22.85 -6.65
CA VAL A 429 20.88 21.80 -6.50
C VAL A 429 20.71 21.01 -7.81
N ALA A 430 20.66 21.68 -8.95
CA ALA A 430 20.57 21.02 -10.25
C ALA A 430 21.81 20.19 -10.59
N GLY A 431 23.00 20.67 -10.23
CA GLY A 431 24.24 19.90 -10.31
C GLY A 431 24.19 18.64 -9.46
N CYS A 432 23.72 18.73 -8.21
CA CYS A 432 23.50 17.58 -7.35
C CYS A 432 22.48 16.59 -7.94
N LEU A 433 21.36 17.08 -8.48
CA LEU A 433 20.35 16.23 -9.13
C LEU A 433 20.90 15.58 -10.41
N GLY A 434 21.66 16.31 -11.22
CA GLY A 434 22.34 15.80 -12.41
C GLY A 434 23.36 14.72 -12.07
N LEU A 435 24.21 14.95 -11.06
CA LEU A 435 25.14 13.93 -10.53
C LEU A 435 24.38 12.68 -10.07
N ARG A 436 23.27 12.86 -9.35
CA ARG A 436 22.41 11.75 -8.91
C ARG A 436 21.80 10.96 -10.07
N LEU A 437 21.37 11.64 -11.13
CA LEU A 437 20.76 10.99 -12.29
C LEU A 437 21.79 10.29 -13.18
N LEU A 438 22.93 10.95 -13.43
CA LEU A 438 23.89 10.57 -14.47
C LEU A 438 25.07 9.74 -13.96
N VAL A 439 25.55 10.01 -12.74
CA VAL A 439 26.84 9.51 -12.24
C VAL A 439 26.64 8.46 -11.14
N VAL A 440 25.63 8.63 -10.28
CA VAL A 440 25.45 7.77 -9.12
C VAL A 440 25.13 6.33 -9.50
N ARG A 441 26.09 5.43 -9.22
CA ARG A 441 25.90 3.98 -9.32
C ARG A 441 25.10 3.46 -8.11
N PRO A 442 24.26 2.42 -8.28
CA PRO A 442 23.48 1.84 -7.18
C PRO A 442 24.32 1.49 -5.94
N ALA A 443 25.52 0.95 -6.12
CA ALA A 443 26.43 0.60 -5.04
C ALA A 443 26.84 1.81 -4.16
N TRP A 444 27.00 3.01 -4.75
CA TRP A 444 27.39 4.21 -3.99
C TRP A 444 26.27 4.67 -3.05
N THR A 445 25.01 4.41 -3.40
CA THR A 445 23.85 4.86 -2.61
C THR A 445 23.81 4.29 -1.19
N ARG A 446 24.56 3.21 -0.94
CA ARG A 446 24.67 2.55 0.37
C ARG A 446 25.80 3.10 1.26
N THR A 447 26.63 4.01 0.75
CA THR A 447 27.80 4.54 1.46
C THR A 447 27.47 5.71 2.39
N SER A 448 28.34 5.96 3.39
CA SER A 448 28.26 7.18 4.21
C SER A 448 28.48 8.45 3.39
N GLY A 449 29.32 8.40 2.34
CA GLY A 449 29.54 9.52 1.41
C GLY A 449 28.26 9.93 0.68
N TYR A 450 27.49 8.98 0.15
CA TYR A 450 26.20 9.30 -0.47
C TYR A 450 25.18 9.87 0.53
N ARG A 451 25.17 9.35 1.77
CA ARG A 451 24.30 9.88 2.82
C ARG A 451 24.63 11.34 3.14
N LEU A 452 25.92 11.69 3.20
CA LEU A 452 26.36 13.09 3.35
C LEU A 452 25.97 13.92 2.12
N PHE A 453 26.19 13.41 0.91
CA PHE A 453 25.80 14.08 -0.34
C PHE A 453 24.30 14.44 -0.39
N VAL A 454 23.42 13.52 0.03
CA VAL A 454 21.97 13.78 0.10
C VAL A 454 21.64 14.88 1.12
N VAL A 455 22.28 14.88 2.28
CA VAL A 455 22.09 15.91 3.32
C VAL A 455 22.58 17.28 2.82
N LEU A 456 23.74 17.34 2.17
CA LEU A 456 24.26 18.58 1.58
C LEU A 456 23.36 19.09 0.46
N SER A 457 22.87 18.21 -0.41
CA SER A 457 21.92 18.56 -1.48
C SER A 457 20.62 19.14 -0.91
N ALA A 458 20.13 18.58 0.20
CA ALA A 458 18.95 19.06 0.90
C ALA A 458 19.18 20.44 1.55
N PHE A 459 20.36 20.67 2.13
CA PHE A 459 20.76 22.00 2.62
C PHE A 459 20.79 23.04 1.50
N LEU A 460 21.39 22.71 0.35
CA LEU A 460 21.41 23.57 -0.83
C LEU A 460 19.99 23.84 -1.36
N ALA A 461 19.08 22.85 -1.29
CA ALA A 461 17.68 23.05 -1.63
C ALA A 461 17.02 24.09 -0.72
N GLY A 462 17.29 24.04 0.59
CA GLY A 462 16.85 25.07 1.54
C GLY A 462 17.33 26.48 1.17
N LEU A 463 18.61 26.62 0.78
CA LEU A 463 19.15 27.90 0.31
C LEU A 463 18.44 28.39 -0.97
N ALA A 464 18.24 27.48 -1.93
CA ALA A 464 17.62 27.79 -3.21
C ALA A 464 16.15 28.22 -3.05
N ILE A 465 15.38 27.53 -2.21
CA ILE A 465 13.99 27.86 -1.85
C ILE A 465 13.91 29.28 -1.31
N THR A 466 14.73 29.61 -0.32
CA THR A 466 14.70 30.93 0.32
C THR A 466 15.16 32.04 -0.62
N ARG A 467 16.21 31.81 -1.41
CA ARG A 467 16.68 32.79 -2.42
C ARG A 467 15.63 33.04 -3.49
N THR A 468 14.98 31.97 -3.97
CA THR A 468 13.94 32.02 -5.00
C THR A 468 12.72 32.77 -4.48
N GLY A 469 12.28 32.48 -3.24
CA GLY A 469 11.19 33.21 -2.62
C GLY A 469 11.52 34.70 -2.38
N ALA A 470 12.75 35.01 -1.95
CA ALA A 470 13.20 36.40 -1.78
C ALA A 470 13.29 37.15 -3.12
N TRP A 471 13.63 36.47 -4.23
CA TRP A 471 13.57 37.05 -5.57
C TRP A 471 12.14 37.35 -6.03
N LEU A 472 11.24 36.38 -5.82
CA LEU A 472 9.85 36.48 -6.27
C LEU A 472 9.06 37.54 -5.51
N ALA A 473 9.32 37.72 -4.21
CA ALA A 473 8.56 38.61 -3.35
C ALA A 473 9.43 39.36 -2.32
N PRO A 474 10.38 40.23 -2.73
CA PRO A 474 11.39 40.82 -1.84
C PRO A 474 10.81 41.50 -0.58
N ASP A 475 9.75 42.30 -0.75
CA ASP A 475 9.17 43.12 0.32
C ASP A 475 8.28 42.34 1.32
N HIS A 476 7.92 41.10 0.99
CA HIS A 476 6.91 40.32 1.72
C HIS A 476 7.37 38.90 2.05
N PHE A 477 8.41 38.39 1.39
CA PHE A 477 8.91 37.04 1.54
C PHE A 477 9.19 36.68 3.00
N ARG A 478 9.83 37.59 3.76
CA ARG A 478 10.08 37.40 5.20
C ARG A 478 8.78 37.15 5.97
N ARG A 479 7.72 37.91 5.67
CA ARG A 479 6.41 37.76 6.32
C ARG A 479 5.73 36.45 5.94
N GLN A 480 5.77 36.07 4.67
CA GLN A 480 5.14 34.83 4.20
C GLN A 480 5.88 33.57 4.68
N LEU A 481 7.20 33.62 4.73
CA LEU A 481 8.00 32.54 5.28
C LEU A 481 7.71 32.35 6.77
N LEU A 482 7.57 33.43 7.54
CA LEU A 482 7.17 33.36 8.95
C LEU A 482 5.74 32.82 9.13
N ALA A 483 4.82 33.19 8.23
CA ALA A 483 3.46 32.63 8.24
C ALA A 483 3.47 31.12 7.96
N TRP A 484 4.22 30.67 6.96
CA TRP A 484 4.38 29.24 6.65
C TRP A 484 5.02 28.45 7.80
N ILE A 485 6.06 29.01 8.44
CA ILE A 485 6.66 28.43 9.65
C ILE A 485 5.62 28.32 10.76
N GLY A 486 4.82 29.37 10.98
CA GLY A 486 3.76 29.40 11.99
C GLY A 486 2.67 28.36 11.74
N ILE A 487 2.18 28.24 10.50
CA ILE A 487 1.18 27.23 10.11
C ILE A 487 1.75 25.82 10.29
N THR A 488 2.96 25.57 9.80
CA THR A 488 3.63 24.26 9.94
C THR A 488 3.87 23.90 11.41
N ALA A 489 4.23 24.88 12.25
CA ALA A 489 4.38 24.68 13.68
C ALA A 489 3.03 24.38 14.37
N CYS A 490 1.94 25.04 13.96
CA CYS A 490 0.60 24.75 14.45
C CYS A 490 0.13 23.34 14.06
N GLY A 491 0.30 22.96 12.79
CA GLY A 491 0.02 21.61 12.31
C GLY A 491 0.86 20.56 13.04
N GLY A 492 2.15 20.83 13.24
CA GLY A 492 3.05 19.97 14.03
C GLY A 492 2.59 19.84 15.49
N LEU A 493 2.17 20.94 16.12
CA LEU A 493 1.64 20.91 17.47
C LEU A 493 0.33 20.14 17.55
N LEU A 494 -0.60 20.33 16.60
CA LEU A 494 -1.82 19.56 16.51
C LEU A 494 -1.52 18.05 16.36
N ALA A 495 -0.60 17.68 15.46
CA ALA A 495 -0.13 16.32 15.28
C ALA A 495 0.47 15.73 16.58
N TRP A 496 1.25 16.51 17.31
CA TRP A 496 1.81 16.12 18.61
C TRP A 496 0.72 15.94 19.67
N LEU A 497 -0.23 16.87 19.76
CA LEU A 497 -1.38 16.80 20.67
C LEU A 497 -2.24 15.58 20.35
N LEU A 498 -2.61 15.35 19.08
CA LEU A 498 -3.33 14.16 18.63
C LEU A 498 -2.61 12.88 19.06
N ARG A 499 -1.29 12.82 18.88
CA ARG A 499 -0.47 11.68 19.31
C ARG A 499 -0.51 11.51 20.82
N LEU A 500 -0.31 12.57 21.60
CA LEU A 500 -0.28 12.53 23.07
C LEU A 500 -1.62 12.12 23.67
N THR A 501 -2.72 12.60 23.10
CA THR A 501 -4.07 12.34 23.61
C THR A 501 -4.58 10.97 23.23
N GLY A 502 -4.07 10.41 22.13
CA GLY A 502 -4.55 9.14 21.57
C GLY A 502 -5.86 9.28 20.80
N TRP A 503 -6.26 10.49 20.37
CA TRP A 503 -7.52 10.74 19.63
C TRP A 503 -7.63 9.95 18.33
N TRP A 504 -6.49 9.63 17.71
CA TRP A 504 -6.40 8.83 16.49
C TRP A 504 -6.68 7.32 16.71
N ARG A 505 -6.73 6.86 17.97
CA ARG A 505 -7.11 5.48 18.31
C ARG A 505 -8.64 5.33 18.28
N PRO A 506 -9.20 4.13 18.07
CA PRO A 506 -10.65 3.91 18.23
C PRO A 506 -11.12 4.25 19.66
N PRO A 507 -12.41 4.60 19.84
CA PRO A 507 -12.97 4.92 21.16
C PRO A 507 -12.81 3.71 22.09
N LEU A 508 -12.01 3.89 23.16
CA LEU A 508 -11.97 2.93 24.26
C LEU A 508 -13.31 2.99 25.01
N PRO A 509 -13.80 1.86 25.54
CA PRO A 509 -14.93 1.86 26.48
C PRO A 509 -14.70 2.88 27.60
N GLN A 510 -15.76 3.59 28.01
CA GLN A 510 -15.70 4.62 29.06
C GLN A 510 -15.02 4.14 30.35
N SER A 511 -15.07 2.84 30.66
CA SER A 511 -14.44 2.21 31.82
C SER A 511 -12.91 2.38 31.86
N TYR A 512 -12.22 2.52 30.72
CA TYR A 512 -10.76 2.75 30.68
C TYR A 512 -10.35 4.23 30.84
N LEU A 513 -11.31 5.16 30.82
CA LEU A 513 -11.08 6.60 31.01
C LEU A 513 -11.28 7.06 32.47
N VAL A 514 -11.73 6.16 33.36
CA VAL A 514 -12.07 6.46 34.76
C VAL A 514 -10.85 6.88 35.60
N GLY A 515 -9.63 6.54 35.19
CA GLY A 515 -8.40 6.96 35.90
C GLY A 515 -7.78 8.31 35.44
N ARG A 516 -8.31 8.94 34.38
CA ARG A 516 -7.80 10.22 33.87
C ARG A 516 -8.74 11.36 34.30
N GLY A 517 -8.27 12.17 35.25
CA GLY A 517 -9.03 13.29 35.82
C GLY A 517 -9.58 14.25 34.76
N PRO A 518 -10.68 14.98 35.06
CA PRO A 518 -11.41 15.82 34.11
C PRO A 518 -10.54 16.86 33.39
N GLY A 519 -9.46 17.36 34.02
CA GLY A 519 -8.53 18.31 33.40
C GLY A 519 -7.76 17.77 32.18
N SER A 520 -7.40 16.48 32.17
CA SER A 520 -6.69 15.86 31.02
C SER A 520 -7.56 15.70 29.77
N ARG A 521 -8.89 15.89 29.91
CA ARG A 521 -9.90 15.70 28.86
C ARG A 521 -10.14 16.96 28.02
N TRP A 522 -9.92 18.15 28.61
CA TRP A 522 -10.09 19.46 27.98
C TRP A 522 -8.78 20.11 27.55
N LEU A 523 -7.65 19.70 28.13
CA LEU A 523 -6.31 20.21 27.81
C LEU A 523 -6.02 20.31 26.29
N PRO A 524 -6.43 19.37 25.43
CA PRO A 524 -6.15 19.45 23.99
C PRO A 524 -7.05 20.46 23.28
N VAL A 525 -8.32 20.56 23.67
CA VAL A 525 -9.27 21.55 23.14
C VAL A 525 -8.84 22.95 23.54
N LEU A 526 -8.44 23.10 24.81
CA LEU A 526 -7.86 24.33 25.32
C LEU A 526 -6.52 24.64 24.67
N ALA A 527 -5.62 23.66 24.45
CA ALA A 527 -4.34 23.89 23.77
C ALA A 527 -4.49 24.23 22.28
N VAL A 528 -5.39 23.57 21.56
CA VAL A 528 -5.73 23.90 20.17
C VAL A 528 -6.37 25.28 20.10
N GLY A 529 -7.31 25.60 20.98
CA GLY A 529 -7.88 26.94 21.13
C GLY A 529 -6.82 27.99 21.47
N PHE A 530 -5.93 27.72 22.42
CA PHE A 530 -4.91 28.66 22.90
C PHE A 530 -3.76 28.88 21.92
N VAL A 531 -3.56 27.99 20.94
CA VAL A 531 -2.54 28.12 19.89
C VAL A 531 -3.14 28.70 18.62
N LEU A 532 -4.34 28.26 18.23
CA LEU A 532 -5.03 28.80 17.06
C LEU A 532 -5.57 30.20 17.32
N LEU A 533 -5.93 30.55 18.57
CA LEU A 533 -6.51 31.86 18.89
C LEU A 533 -5.50 33.02 18.76
N PRO A 534 -4.23 32.96 19.21
CA PRO A 534 -3.27 34.03 18.98
C PRO A 534 -2.83 34.15 17.51
N VAL A 535 -2.71 33.02 16.79
CA VAL A 535 -2.42 33.01 15.35
C VAL A 535 -3.61 33.56 14.57
N ALA A 536 -4.83 33.12 14.90
CA ALA A 536 -6.06 33.70 14.37
C ALA A 536 -6.17 35.17 14.73
N ILE A 537 -5.90 35.62 15.96
CA ILE A 537 -5.93 37.05 16.36
C ILE A 537 -4.88 37.87 15.61
N TRP A 538 -3.68 37.33 15.40
CA TRP A 538 -2.63 37.96 14.60
C TRP A 538 -3.02 38.07 13.12
N LEU A 539 -3.72 37.07 12.57
CA LEU A 539 -4.27 37.06 11.21
C LEU A 539 -5.53 37.93 11.06
N VAL A 540 -6.40 37.96 12.09
CA VAL A 540 -7.67 38.70 12.23
C VAL A 540 -7.45 40.19 12.12
N ARG A 541 -6.30 40.71 12.57
CA ARG A 541 -6.00 42.14 12.46
C ARG A 541 -5.75 42.61 11.02
N ARG A 542 -5.69 41.73 10.02
CA ARG A 542 -5.49 42.13 8.61
C ARG A 542 -6.29 41.37 7.55
N ASP A 543 -6.71 40.11 7.71
CA ASP A 543 -7.36 39.35 6.61
C ASP A 543 -8.34 38.23 7.07
N TRP A 544 -9.59 38.25 6.59
CA TRP A 544 -10.71 37.43 7.08
C TRP A 544 -10.73 35.95 6.62
N TRP A 545 -10.11 35.63 5.48
CA TRP A 545 -10.19 34.31 4.86
C TRP A 545 -9.25 33.28 5.51
N LEU A 546 -8.11 33.71 6.05
CA LEU A 546 -7.23 32.88 6.90
C LEU A 546 -7.92 32.52 8.22
N THR A 547 -8.68 33.47 8.75
CA THR A 547 -9.54 33.25 9.91
C THR A 547 -10.60 32.20 9.61
N ALA A 548 -11.19 32.23 8.41
CA ALA A 548 -12.15 31.21 7.97
C ALA A 548 -11.50 29.83 7.82
N ALA A 549 -10.29 29.72 7.24
CA ALA A 549 -9.57 28.45 7.13
C ALA A 549 -9.18 27.86 8.49
N ALA A 550 -8.57 28.68 9.35
CA ALA A 550 -8.23 28.28 10.73
C ALA A 550 -9.50 27.91 11.53
N ALA A 551 -10.60 28.63 11.33
CA ALA A 551 -11.89 28.31 11.93
C ALA A 551 -12.48 27.01 11.39
N VAL A 552 -12.40 26.73 10.09
CA VAL A 552 -12.84 25.44 9.51
C VAL A 552 -12.01 24.29 10.08
N THR A 553 -10.69 24.45 10.19
CA THR A 553 -9.81 23.45 10.82
C THR A 553 -10.17 23.24 12.29
N ALA A 554 -10.41 24.32 13.03
CA ALA A 554 -10.84 24.27 14.42
C ALA A 554 -12.23 23.61 14.56
N VAL A 555 -13.19 23.94 13.70
CA VAL A 555 -14.55 23.38 13.68
C VAL A 555 -14.52 21.91 13.28
N ALA A 556 -13.69 21.51 12.31
CA ALA A 556 -13.51 20.10 11.94
C ALA A 556 -12.87 19.30 13.09
N ALA A 557 -11.89 19.87 13.79
CA ALA A 557 -11.26 19.27 14.96
C ALA A 557 -12.26 19.14 16.14
N VAL A 558 -13.03 20.19 16.43
CA VAL A 558 -14.04 20.22 17.50
C VAL A 558 -15.25 19.35 17.15
N GLY A 559 -15.74 19.39 15.92
CA GLY A 559 -16.84 18.56 15.41
C GLY A 559 -16.48 17.08 15.40
N GLY A 560 -15.25 16.73 14.98
CA GLY A 560 -14.72 15.37 15.10
C GLY A 560 -14.62 14.89 16.55
N TRP A 561 -14.36 15.80 17.50
CA TRP A 561 -14.36 15.51 18.94
C TRP A 561 -15.79 15.31 19.50
N LEU A 562 -16.73 16.20 19.18
CA LEU A 562 -18.13 16.12 19.61
C LEU A 562 -18.82 14.83 19.10
N ALA A 563 -18.62 14.50 17.82
CA ALA A 563 -19.19 13.28 17.22
C ALA A 563 -18.69 11.99 17.88
N ARG A 564 -17.49 12.02 18.46
CA ARG A 564 -16.93 10.90 19.23
C ARG A 564 -17.46 10.85 20.67
N TRP A 565 -17.77 12.01 21.26
CA TRP A 565 -18.34 12.14 22.59
C TRP A 565 -19.80 11.65 22.66
N GLU A 566 -20.60 11.87 21.62
CA GLU A 566 -22.02 11.50 21.60
C GLU A 566 -22.30 10.00 21.65
N GLY A 567 -21.28 9.14 21.50
CA GLY A 567 -21.30 7.77 22.05
C GLY A 567 -22.52 6.90 21.73
N ARG A 568 -23.23 7.12 20.62
CA ARG A 568 -24.36 6.25 20.25
C ARG A 568 -23.83 4.98 19.58
N PRO A 569 -24.15 3.78 20.10
CA PRO A 569 -23.58 2.50 19.66
C PRO A 569 -24.09 1.99 18.29
N ARG A 570 -24.61 2.87 17.43
CA ARG A 570 -24.99 2.48 16.06
C ARG A 570 -23.86 2.81 15.11
N ARG A 571 -23.22 1.73 14.62
CA ARG A 571 -22.25 1.62 13.51
C ARG A 571 -21.41 2.87 13.26
N PRO A 572 -20.09 2.87 13.49
CA PRO A 572 -19.24 4.02 13.14
C PRO A 572 -19.48 4.35 11.67
N ARG A 573 -19.99 5.55 11.35
CA ARG A 573 -20.24 5.94 9.95
C ARG A 573 -18.89 5.83 9.21
N PRO A 574 -18.73 4.91 8.24
CA PRO A 574 -17.46 4.68 7.55
C PRO A 574 -16.94 5.96 6.86
N ALA A 575 -17.84 6.88 6.53
CA ALA A 575 -17.55 8.18 5.96
C ALA A 575 -16.53 8.99 6.78
N TRP A 576 -16.63 9.08 8.12
CA TRP A 576 -15.74 9.97 8.88
C TRP A 576 -14.31 9.44 9.00
N LYS A 577 -14.13 8.10 9.05
CA LYS A 577 -12.81 7.45 9.03
C LYS A 577 -12.06 7.72 7.71
N GLN A 578 -12.79 7.88 6.61
CA GLN A 578 -12.23 8.21 5.29
C GLN A 578 -12.13 9.74 5.08
N LEU A 579 -13.05 10.52 5.63
CA LEU A 579 -13.13 11.98 5.47
C LEU A 579 -12.07 12.74 6.27
N ALA A 580 -11.71 12.33 7.49
CA ALA A 580 -10.79 13.14 8.31
C ALA A 580 -9.40 13.33 7.67
N PRO A 581 -8.72 12.29 7.14
CA PRO A 581 -7.51 12.49 6.34
C PRO A 581 -7.79 13.26 5.04
N ALA A 582 -8.90 12.95 4.36
CA ALA A 582 -9.31 13.60 3.11
C ALA A 582 -9.75 15.06 3.26
N ILE A 583 -9.99 15.56 4.48
CA ILE A 583 -10.25 16.97 4.82
C ILE A 583 -8.94 17.66 5.21
N ALA A 584 -8.05 16.98 5.94
CA ALA A 584 -6.74 17.52 6.32
C ALA A 584 -5.88 17.87 5.09
N TYR A 585 -5.90 17.03 4.04
CA TYR A 585 -5.10 17.28 2.83
C TYR A 585 -5.57 18.51 2.01
N PRO A 586 -6.87 18.70 1.72
CA PRO A 586 -7.37 19.93 1.12
C PRO A 586 -7.16 21.16 1.99
N VAL A 587 -7.24 21.05 3.31
CA VAL A 587 -6.95 22.17 4.22
C VAL A 587 -5.47 22.56 4.16
N GLN A 588 -4.55 21.59 4.19
CA GLN A 588 -3.11 21.84 4.05
C GLN A 588 -2.73 22.36 2.67
N LEU A 589 -3.38 21.85 1.61
CA LEU A 589 -3.22 22.35 0.24
C LEU A 589 -3.80 23.76 0.10
N PHE A 590 -4.94 24.04 0.74
CA PHE A 590 -5.54 25.36 0.81
C PHE A 590 -4.62 26.32 1.54
N ASP A 591 -4.07 25.96 2.70
CA ASP A 591 -3.08 26.76 3.44
C ASP A 591 -1.82 27.06 2.59
N ALA A 592 -1.39 26.14 1.74
CA ALA A 592 -0.30 26.38 0.78
C ALA A 592 -0.71 27.34 -0.37
N LEU A 593 -1.93 27.22 -0.90
CA LEU A 593 -2.52 28.11 -1.92
C LEU A 593 -2.78 29.53 -1.39
N VAL A 594 -2.96 29.62 -0.08
CA VAL A 594 -3.13 30.82 0.71
C VAL A 594 -1.80 31.56 0.93
N VAL A 595 -0.72 30.83 1.18
CA VAL A 595 0.64 31.38 1.23
C VAL A 595 1.06 31.88 -0.17
N LEU A 596 0.56 31.24 -1.24
CA LEU A 596 0.70 31.65 -2.63
C LEU A 596 0.08 33.01 -2.96
N ASP A 597 -1.19 33.20 -2.56
CA ASP A 597 -1.96 34.43 -2.76
C ASP A 597 -1.11 35.65 -2.41
N ARG A 598 -0.38 35.56 -1.30
CA ARG A 598 0.44 36.65 -0.80
C ARG A 598 1.91 36.66 -1.23
N LEU A 599 2.42 35.57 -1.80
CA LEU A 599 3.74 35.55 -2.44
C LEU A 599 3.67 36.06 -3.88
N ALA A 600 2.51 36.03 -4.54
CA ALA A 600 2.45 36.19 -5.98
C ALA A 600 1.49 37.26 -6.52
N VAL A 601 0.45 37.73 -5.80
CA VAL A 601 -0.59 38.52 -6.49
C VAL A 601 -1.17 39.65 -5.65
N ARG A 602 -0.75 40.90 -5.90
CA ARG A 602 -1.32 42.10 -5.26
C ARG A 602 -2.62 42.59 -5.91
N ASP A 603 -2.81 42.32 -7.21
CA ASP A 603 -3.78 43.05 -8.04
C ASP A 603 -4.89 42.16 -8.64
N VAL A 604 -5.10 40.95 -8.11
CA VAL A 604 -6.23 40.08 -8.52
C VAL A 604 -7.28 40.10 -7.42
N PRO A 605 -8.57 40.32 -7.75
CA PRO A 605 -9.63 40.18 -6.77
C PRO A 605 -9.55 38.81 -6.10
N GLN A 606 -9.48 38.79 -4.76
CA GLN A 606 -9.28 37.57 -3.95
C GLN A 606 -10.27 36.43 -4.31
N VAL A 607 -11.47 36.81 -4.77
CA VAL A 607 -12.51 35.88 -5.26
C VAL A 607 -12.08 35.15 -6.55
N ALA A 608 -11.45 35.85 -7.50
CA ALA A 608 -11.00 35.28 -8.76
C ALA A 608 -9.84 34.29 -8.56
N PHE A 609 -8.93 34.57 -7.62
CA PHE A 609 -7.86 33.64 -7.26
C PHE A 609 -8.39 32.41 -6.51
N GLY A 610 -9.31 32.58 -5.55
CA GLY A 610 -9.97 31.46 -4.86
C GLY A 610 -10.72 30.52 -5.80
N VAL A 611 -11.43 31.09 -6.79
CA VAL A 611 -12.07 30.32 -7.88
C VAL A 611 -11.03 29.60 -8.73
N THR A 612 -9.91 30.26 -9.08
CA THR A 612 -8.83 29.66 -9.87
C THR A 612 -8.14 28.52 -9.12
N ALA A 613 -7.85 28.70 -7.84
CA ALA A 613 -7.26 27.69 -6.96
C ALA A 613 -8.22 26.51 -6.75
N GLY A 614 -9.52 26.75 -6.58
CA GLY A 614 -10.56 25.72 -6.53
C GLY A 614 -10.67 24.94 -7.85
N LEU A 615 -10.69 25.65 -8.99
CA LEU A 615 -10.69 25.05 -10.34
C LEU A 615 -9.42 24.23 -10.58
N VAL A 616 -8.29 24.63 -10.03
CA VAL A 616 -7.05 23.86 -10.07
C VAL A 616 -7.18 22.58 -9.28
N VAL A 617 -7.70 22.63 -8.04
CA VAL A 617 -7.85 21.42 -7.24
C VAL A 617 -8.77 20.45 -7.97
N LEU A 618 -9.86 20.96 -8.53
CA LEU A 618 -10.73 20.21 -9.44
C LEU A 618 -10.00 19.69 -10.68
N THR A 619 -9.10 20.46 -11.28
CA THR A 619 -8.32 20.06 -12.46
C THR A 619 -7.22 19.05 -12.12
N LEU A 620 -6.56 19.17 -10.97
CA LEU A 620 -5.60 18.21 -10.42
C LEU A 620 -6.29 16.88 -10.15
N VAL A 621 -7.48 16.93 -9.54
CA VAL A 621 -8.33 15.76 -9.32
C VAL A 621 -8.77 15.19 -10.66
N ALA A 622 -9.20 16.01 -11.61
CA ALA A 622 -9.60 15.58 -12.95
C ALA A 622 -8.43 14.99 -13.76
N VAL A 623 -7.24 15.59 -13.71
CA VAL A 623 -6.02 15.09 -14.37
C VAL A 623 -5.53 13.82 -13.69
N ALA A 624 -5.60 13.70 -12.37
CA ALA A 624 -5.29 12.45 -11.67
C ALA A 624 -6.29 11.35 -12.09
N VAL A 625 -7.59 11.65 -12.09
CA VAL A 625 -8.65 10.76 -12.56
C VAL A 625 -8.44 10.38 -14.03
N VAL A 626 -8.09 11.33 -14.90
CA VAL A 626 -7.90 11.10 -16.34
C VAL A 626 -6.57 10.44 -16.65
N LEU A 627 -5.49 10.67 -15.90
CA LEU A 627 -4.23 9.91 -16.01
C LEU A 627 -4.48 8.45 -15.63
N VAL A 628 -5.24 8.24 -14.56
CA VAL A 628 -5.76 6.93 -14.21
C VAL A 628 -6.59 6.38 -15.38
N LEU A 629 -7.59 7.08 -15.92
CA LEU A 629 -8.37 6.60 -17.08
C LEU A 629 -7.53 6.35 -18.36
N SER A 630 -6.55 7.19 -18.67
CA SER A 630 -5.70 7.08 -19.87
C SER A 630 -4.74 5.90 -19.82
N THR A 631 -4.39 5.48 -18.61
CA THR A 631 -3.56 4.29 -18.38
C THR A 631 -4.38 3.01 -18.35
N LEU A 632 -5.69 3.12 -18.08
CA LEU A 632 -6.65 2.01 -18.12
C LEU A 632 -7.15 1.66 -19.52
N PHE A 633 -7.08 2.60 -20.47
CA PHE A 633 -7.50 2.40 -21.86
C PHE A 633 -6.42 2.84 -22.86
N PRO A 634 -5.35 2.03 -23.08
CA PRO A 634 -4.22 2.40 -23.95
C PRO A 634 -4.56 2.85 -25.40
N PRO A 635 -5.62 2.34 -26.08
CA PRO A 635 -6.01 2.84 -27.40
C PRO A 635 -6.52 4.29 -27.37
N VAL A 636 -6.83 4.82 -26.19
CA VAL A 636 -7.30 6.19 -25.95
C VAL A 636 -6.16 7.21 -26.03
N LEU A 637 -4.91 6.80 -26.32
CA LEU A 637 -3.86 7.73 -26.75
C LEU A 637 -4.28 8.57 -27.98
N ALA A 638 -5.18 8.06 -28.84
CA ALA A 638 -5.79 8.85 -29.91
C ALA A 638 -6.76 9.95 -29.40
N ARG A 639 -7.23 9.85 -28.15
CA ARG A 639 -8.06 10.85 -27.47
C ARG A 639 -7.27 11.71 -26.48
N ALA A 640 -5.97 11.87 -26.67
CA ALA A 640 -5.27 13.07 -26.18
C ALA A 640 -6.02 14.36 -26.61
N ALA A 641 -6.75 14.29 -27.73
CA ALA A 641 -7.69 15.29 -28.22
C ALA A 641 -8.93 15.57 -27.32
N LEU A 642 -9.22 14.78 -26.28
CA LEU A 642 -10.26 15.07 -25.26
C LEU A 642 -9.68 15.65 -23.97
N ILE A 643 -8.43 15.30 -23.65
CA ILE A 643 -7.67 15.83 -22.51
C ILE A 643 -7.25 17.27 -22.79
N LEU A 644 -6.77 17.51 -24.02
CA LEU A 644 -6.29 18.80 -24.43
C LEU A 644 -7.40 19.86 -24.32
N PRO A 645 -8.65 19.68 -24.82
CA PRO A 645 -9.71 20.69 -24.70
C PRO A 645 -10.26 20.92 -23.29
N LEU A 646 -10.22 19.94 -22.38
CA LEU A 646 -10.66 20.13 -20.98
C LEU A 646 -9.60 20.87 -20.17
N VAL A 647 -8.34 20.50 -20.34
CA VAL A 647 -7.20 21.20 -19.73
C VAL A 647 -7.04 22.56 -20.38
N THR A 648 -6.99 22.67 -21.71
CA THR A 648 -6.94 23.94 -22.43
C THR A 648 -8.20 24.76 -22.22
N GLY A 649 -9.38 24.17 -22.08
CA GLY A 649 -10.63 24.87 -21.81
C GLY A 649 -10.71 25.42 -20.39
N GLY A 650 -10.27 24.65 -19.39
CA GLY A 650 -10.08 25.15 -18.02
C GLY A 650 -9.01 26.24 -17.97
N LEU A 651 -7.89 26.06 -18.68
CA LEU A 651 -6.83 27.06 -18.84
C LEU A 651 -7.30 28.29 -19.61
N TRP A 652 -8.18 28.15 -20.60
CA TRP A 652 -8.71 29.24 -21.42
C TRP A 652 -9.80 30.00 -20.67
N VAL A 653 -10.64 29.34 -19.88
CA VAL A 653 -11.58 29.99 -18.94
C VAL A 653 -10.80 30.74 -17.86
N VAL A 654 -9.75 30.15 -17.31
CA VAL A 654 -8.88 30.80 -16.33
C VAL A 654 -8.11 31.97 -16.95
N TRP A 655 -7.65 31.86 -18.20
CA TRP A 655 -7.02 32.96 -18.95
C TRP A 655 -8.01 34.06 -19.36
N ALA A 656 -9.22 33.71 -19.81
CA ALA A 656 -10.26 34.63 -20.28
C ALA A 656 -10.98 35.34 -19.12
N CYS A 657 -11.18 34.68 -17.98
CA CYS A 657 -11.73 35.30 -16.78
C CYS A 657 -10.71 36.15 -16.01
N CYS A 658 -9.42 36.05 -16.32
CA CYS A 658 -8.33 36.75 -15.62
C CYS A 658 -7.37 37.44 -16.59
N GLY A 659 -7.87 38.08 -17.65
CA GLY A 659 -7.11 38.95 -18.55
C GLY A 659 -6.38 40.05 -17.77
N GLY A 660 -5.23 39.70 -17.21
CA GLY A 660 -4.46 40.49 -16.28
C GLY A 660 -3.26 41.10 -16.99
N ASP A 661 -3.16 42.43 -16.91
CA ASP A 661 -2.17 43.20 -17.65
C ASP A 661 -0.72 42.94 -17.19
N SER A 662 -0.49 42.36 -16.01
CA SER A 662 0.86 42.20 -15.43
C SER A 662 1.50 40.81 -15.58
N VAL A 663 2.84 40.78 -15.65
CA VAL A 663 3.67 39.56 -15.67
C VAL A 663 3.42 38.68 -14.44
N THR A 664 3.14 39.31 -13.31
CA THR A 664 2.95 38.65 -12.02
C THR A 664 1.63 37.86 -11.97
N GLN A 665 0.55 38.41 -12.55
CA GLN A 665 -0.73 37.72 -12.67
C GLN A 665 -0.62 36.47 -13.55
N ARG A 666 0.03 36.60 -14.70
CA ARG A 666 0.30 35.46 -15.60
C ARG A 666 1.17 34.39 -14.95
N ALA A 667 2.17 34.80 -14.15
CA ALA A 667 3.04 33.87 -13.44
C ALA A 667 2.27 33.06 -12.38
N ALA A 668 1.46 33.72 -11.56
CA ALA A 668 0.69 33.07 -10.50
C ALA A 668 -0.33 32.06 -11.04
N LEU A 669 -1.01 32.42 -12.14
CA LEU A 669 -1.95 31.52 -12.83
C LEU A 669 -1.23 30.25 -13.34
N MET A 670 -0.09 30.46 -14.02
CA MET A 670 0.68 29.39 -14.65
C MET A 670 1.44 28.53 -13.65
N THR A 671 1.77 29.05 -12.47
CA THR A 671 2.29 28.25 -11.38
C THR A 671 1.39 27.08 -11.06
N VAL A 672 0.09 27.33 -11.07
CA VAL A 672 -0.84 26.30 -10.65
C VAL A 672 -0.93 25.17 -11.68
N VAL A 673 -0.88 25.54 -12.96
CA VAL A 673 -0.72 24.63 -14.09
C VAL A 673 0.59 23.85 -13.98
N LEU A 674 1.68 24.52 -13.64
CA LEU A 674 2.99 23.88 -13.51
C LEU A 674 3.06 22.93 -12.32
N VAL A 675 2.35 23.18 -11.21
CA VAL A 675 2.24 22.19 -10.12
C VAL A 675 1.55 20.93 -10.63
N VAL A 676 0.45 21.05 -11.38
CA VAL A 676 -0.23 19.91 -12.03
C VAL A 676 0.73 19.16 -12.96
N VAL A 677 1.42 19.89 -13.82
CA VAL A 677 2.38 19.32 -14.78
C VAL A 677 3.54 18.65 -14.06
N LEU A 678 4.07 19.21 -12.97
CA LEU A 678 5.18 18.64 -12.20
C LEU A 678 4.74 17.36 -11.48
N VAL A 679 3.55 17.36 -10.85
CA VAL A 679 2.98 16.15 -10.24
C VAL A 679 2.75 15.08 -11.31
N ALA A 680 2.14 15.45 -12.45
CA ALA A 680 1.96 14.56 -13.59
C ALA A 680 3.31 14.08 -14.18
N ALA A 681 4.35 14.92 -14.18
CA ALA A 681 5.67 14.60 -14.68
C ALA A 681 6.39 13.59 -13.79
N VAL A 682 6.16 13.59 -12.46
CA VAL A 682 6.65 12.51 -11.58
C VAL A 682 6.13 11.15 -12.05
N PHE A 683 4.86 11.09 -12.47
CA PHE A 683 4.27 9.89 -13.06
C PHE A 683 4.74 9.65 -14.51
N GLY A 684 4.99 10.72 -15.27
CA GLY A 684 5.49 10.69 -16.65
C GLY A 684 6.97 10.27 -16.79
N ILE A 685 7.81 10.48 -15.77
CA ILE A 685 9.22 10.06 -15.75
C ILE A 685 9.34 8.54 -15.89
N ASP A 686 8.41 7.78 -15.31
CA ASP A 686 8.37 6.33 -15.45
C ASP A 686 7.99 5.92 -16.89
N ALA A 687 7.05 6.63 -17.52
CA ALA A 687 6.74 6.44 -18.94
C ALA A 687 7.93 6.81 -19.85
N LEU A 688 8.67 7.87 -19.51
CA LEU A 688 9.88 8.29 -20.21
C LEU A 688 11.02 7.28 -20.05
N ARG A 689 11.22 6.74 -18.83
CA ARG A 689 12.15 5.64 -18.54
C ARG A 689 11.85 4.43 -19.41
N ARG A 690 10.57 4.06 -19.56
CA ARG A 690 10.15 2.93 -20.41
C ARG A 690 10.47 3.16 -21.89
N ARG A 691 10.21 4.36 -22.41
CA ARG A 691 10.42 4.68 -23.84
C ARG A 691 11.88 4.90 -24.21
N LEU A 692 12.63 5.59 -23.35
CA LEU A 692 14.01 6.03 -23.63
C LEU A 692 15.06 5.14 -22.96
N GLY A 693 14.67 4.07 -22.27
CA GLY A 693 15.60 3.15 -21.61
C GLY A 693 16.46 3.86 -20.58
N ARG A 694 17.80 3.84 -20.72
CA ARG A 694 18.73 4.59 -19.85
C ARG A 694 18.87 6.07 -20.25
N SER A 695 18.51 6.44 -21.48
CA SER A 695 18.67 7.78 -22.03
C SER A 695 17.71 8.80 -21.42
N TYR A 696 16.62 8.37 -20.76
CA TYR A 696 15.75 9.27 -20.01
C TYR A 696 16.50 10.05 -18.91
N LYS A 697 17.57 9.50 -18.35
CA LYS A 697 18.40 10.16 -17.33
C LYS A 697 19.06 11.42 -17.89
N ILE A 698 19.47 11.38 -19.16
CA ILE A 698 20.05 12.51 -19.87
C ILE A 698 18.98 13.56 -20.12
N ALA A 699 17.82 13.16 -20.67
CA ALA A 699 16.69 14.07 -20.89
C ALA A 699 16.24 14.75 -19.58
N ALA A 700 16.10 13.99 -18.50
CA ALA A 700 15.75 14.52 -17.18
C ALA A 700 16.82 15.48 -16.63
N ALA A 701 18.10 15.15 -16.78
CA ALA A 701 19.19 16.02 -16.34
C ALA A 701 19.25 17.34 -17.13
N VAL A 702 19.02 17.30 -18.45
CA VAL A 702 18.94 18.50 -19.31
C VAL A 702 17.76 19.39 -18.90
N ILE A 703 16.58 18.81 -18.65
CA ILE A 703 15.40 19.56 -18.18
C ILE A 703 15.70 20.23 -16.83
N VAL A 704 16.27 19.50 -15.88
CA VAL A 704 16.64 20.03 -14.55
C VAL A 704 17.68 21.15 -14.67
N ALA A 705 18.68 21.00 -15.54
CA ALA A 705 19.70 22.03 -15.78
C ALA A 705 19.12 23.28 -16.44
N ALA A 706 18.24 23.13 -17.44
CA ALA A 706 17.57 24.24 -18.11
C ALA A 706 16.67 25.04 -17.15
N LEU A 707 15.89 24.34 -16.30
CA LEU A 707 15.08 24.97 -15.26
C LEU A 707 15.93 25.76 -14.26
N ALA A 708 17.07 25.20 -13.84
CA ALA A 708 17.96 25.86 -12.88
C ALA A 708 18.69 27.07 -13.46
N LEU A 709 19.14 26.99 -14.72
CA LEU A 709 19.72 28.14 -15.42
C LEU A 709 18.70 29.28 -15.56
N GLY A 710 17.43 28.95 -15.82
CA GLY A 710 16.33 29.93 -15.82
C GLY A 710 16.09 30.61 -14.46
N LEU A 711 16.43 29.95 -13.34
CA LEU A 711 16.30 30.49 -11.97
C LEU A 711 17.49 31.36 -11.53
N VAL A 712 18.64 31.29 -12.21
CA VAL A 712 19.84 32.06 -11.87
C VAL A 712 19.90 33.42 -12.56
N GLY A 713 19.27 33.56 -13.73
CA GLY A 713 19.27 34.80 -14.50
C GLY A 713 18.30 35.85 -13.94
N ALA A 714 18.75 36.71 -13.04
CA ALA A 714 18.01 37.88 -12.54
C ALA A 714 17.78 38.99 -13.60
N GLY A 715 17.69 38.65 -14.88
CA GLY A 715 17.52 39.61 -15.98
C GLY A 715 17.38 38.99 -17.38
N VAL A 716 17.67 37.70 -17.58
CA VAL A 716 17.59 37.08 -18.91
C VAL A 716 16.14 36.69 -19.27
N PHE A 717 15.29 36.45 -18.27
CA PHE A 717 13.88 36.09 -18.50
C PHE A 717 12.97 36.63 -17.38
N ASP A 718 12.83 37.95 -17.28
CA ASP A 718 11.78 38.59 -16.45
C ASP A 718 10.38 38.41 -17.06
N THR A 719 10.10 37.20 -17.49
CA THR A 719 8.85 36.75 -18.09
C THR A 719 8.08 35.91 -17.08
N TRP A 720 6.80 35.70 -17.36
CA TRP A 720 5.90 35.01 -16.44
C TRP A 720 6.26 33.53 -16.25
N LEU A 721 6.90 32.87 -17.22
CA LEU A 721 7.09 31.41 -17.22
C LEU A 721 8.17 30.91 -16.23
N PRO A 722 9.41 31.47 -16.18
CA PRO A 722 10.39 31.09 -15.17
C PRO A 722 9.93 31.45 -13.75
N ARG A 723 9.25 32.60 -13.58
CA ARG A 723 8.62 32.98 -12.31
C ARG A 723 7.56 31.96 -11.89
N ALA A 724 6.73 31.51 -12.84
CA ALA A 724 5.71 30.50 -12.58
C ALA A 724 6.32 29.15 -12.14
N ALA A 725 7.39 28.70 -12.82
CA ALA A 725 8.09 27.45 -12.52
C ALA A 725 8.80 27.49 -11.17
N ALA A 726 9.45 28.62 -10.87
CA ALA A 726 10.07 28.91 -9.58
C ALA A 726 9.07 28.79 -8.43
N LEU A 727 7.92 29.44 -8.59
CA LEU A 727 6.85 29.45 -7.61
C LEU A 727 6.20 28.07 -7.47
N ALA A 728 6.02 27.32 -8.57
CA ALA A 728 5.50 25.95 -8.54
C ALA A 728 6.42 24.98 -7.80
N GLY A 729 7.73 25.06 -8.04
CA GLY A 729 8.73 24.27 -7.33
C GLY A 729 8.79 24.61 -5.84
N LEU A 730 8.77 25.91 -5.51
CA LEU A 730 8.73 26.41 -4.14
C LEU A 730 7.52 25.81 -3.38
N LEU A 731 6.34 25.84 -4.00
CA LEU A 731 5.12 25.32 -3.39
C LEU A 731 5.16 23.84 -3.11
N LEU A 732 5.60 23.06 -4.09
CA LEU A 732 5.66 21.62 -3.96
C LEU A 732 6.58 21.26 -2.78
N VAL A 733 7.74 21.92 -2.67
CA VAL A 733 8.68 21.65 -1.58
C VAL A 733 8.12 22.09 -0.23
N LEU A 734 7.55 23.29 -0.12
CA LEU A 734 6.95 23.76 1.13
C LEU A 734 5.80 22.85 1.57
N SER A 735 4.92 22.45 0.65
CA SER A 735 3.78 21.55 0.94
C SER A 735 4.25 20.17 1.39
N VAL A 736 5.18 19.55 0.64
CA VAL A 736 5.75 18.24 1.00
C VAL A 736 6.48 18.32 2.35
N SER A 737 7.19 19.42 2.62
CA SER A 737 7.90 19.62 3.89
C SER A 737 6.95 19.79 5.07
N THR A 738 5.85 20.54 4.91
CA THR A 738 4.80 20.67 5.94
C THR A 738 4.17 19.31 6.22
N VAL A 739 3.68 18.60 5.20
CA VAL A 739 3.07 17.27 5.35
C VAL A 739 4.03 16.28 6.01
N ALA A 740 5.30 16.26 5.58
CA ALA A 740 6.31 15.39 6.16
C ALA A 740 6.59 15.74 7.63
N THR A 741 6.70 17.02 7.96
CA THR A 741 6.94 17.50 9.33
C THR A 741 5.80 17.11 10.27
N GLU A 742 4.56 17.32 9.84
CA GLU A 742 3.36 16.96 10.62
C GLU A 742 3.28 15.45 10.85
N ASN A 743 3.45 14.65 9.80
CA ASN A 743 3.43 13.19 9.90
C ASN A 743 4.56 12.65 10.78
N LEU A 744 5.78 13.18 10.64
CA LEU A 744 6.91 12.79 11.49
C LEU A 744 6.71 13.20 12.95
N THR A 745 6.06 14.34 13.18
CA THR A 745 5.69 14.79 14.53
C THR A 745 4.62 13.88 15.13
N PHE A 746 3.61 13.52 14.35
CA PHE A 746 2.60 12.53 14.73
C PHE A 746 3.21 11.16 15.01
N LEU A 747 4.24 10.75 14.27
CA LEU A 747 5.03 9.53 14.50
C LEU A 747 6.00 9.66 15.69
N GLY A 748 6.17 10.85 16.26
CA GLY A 748 7.12 11.12 17.35
C GLY A 748 8.58 10.98 16.94
N ALA A 749 8.86 11.06 15.65
CA ALA A 749 10.19 10.93 15.06
C ALA A 749 11.13 12.07 15.48
N PHE A 750 10.60 13.22 15.93
CA PHE A 750 11.39 14.32 16.52
C PHE A 750 12.24 13.84 17.72
N SER A 751 11.81 12.78 18.41
CA SER A 751 12.59 12.20 19.50
C SER A 751 13.94 11.61 19.06
N LEU A 752 14.08 11.26 17.78
CA LEU A 752 15.33 10.76 17.20
C LEU A 752 16.41 11.84 17.10
N VAL A 753 16.06 13.14 17.17
CA VAL A 753 17.04 14.23 17.03
C VAL A 753 17.95 14.34 18.24
N TRP A 754 17.41 14.11 19.43
CA TRP A 754 18.11 14.33 20.71
C TRP A 754 18.35 13.04 21.50
N ASP A 755 17.80 11.90 21.05
CA ASP A 755 18.04 10.60 21.63
C ASP A 755 19.01 9.78 20.77
N VAL A 756 20.29 9.93 21.09
CA VAL A 756 21.38 9.29 20.34
C VAL A 756 21.27 7.77 20.31
N HIS A 757 20.75 7.18 21.39
CA HIS A 757 20.52 5.74 21.46
C HIS A 757 19.42 5.34 20.48
N SER A 758 18.33 6.10 20.39
CA SER A 758 17.20 5.76 19.51
C SER A 758 17.52 5.76 18.01
N HIS A 759 18.62 6.37 17.56
CA HIS A 759 18.96 6.48 16.12
C HIS A 759 20.25 5.74 15.69
N ARG A 760 20.97 5.04 16.58
CA ARG A 760 22.13 4.23 16.18
C ARG A 760 21.65 3.03 15.36
N LEU A 761 22.12 2.95 14.10
CA LEU A 761 21.72 1.92 13.13
C LEU A 761 21.93 0.47 13.63
N GLN A 762 22.86 0.26 14.56
CA GLN A 762 23.20 -1.04 15.14
C GLN A 762 22.41 -1.39 16.42
N GLN A 763 21.63 -0.46 16.98
CA GLN A 763 20.81 -0.73 18.16
C GLN A 763 19.35 -0.86 17.71
N GLN A 764 18.99 -2.01 17.16
CA GLN A 764 17.59 -2.35 16.86
C GLN A 764 16.85 -2.68 18.17
N LEU A 765 15.53 -2.87 18.11
CA LEU A 765 14.83 -3.50 19.24
C LEU A 765 15.37 -4.93 19.38
N SER A 766 15.87 -5.29 20.56
CA SER A 766 16.17 -6.70 20.83
C SER A 766 14.86 -7.49 20.94
N GLU A 767 14.94 -8.81 20.82
CA GLU A 767 13.75 -9.66 20.95
C GLU A 767 13.10 -9.55 22.35
N PRO A 768 13.84 -9.55 23.48
CA PRO A 768 13.27 -9.27 24.80
C PRO A 768 12.63 -7.87 24.92
N GLU A 769 13.23 -6.84 24.30
CA GLU A 769 12.66 -5.50 24.28
C GLU A 769 11.35 -5.45 23.50
N ALA A 770 11.30 -6.12 22.34
CA ALA A 770 10.10 -6.23 21.53
C ALA A 770 9.00 -7.00 22.27
N GLU A 771 9.33 -8.11 22.92
CA GLU A 771 8.40 -8.90 23.73
C GLU A 771 7.81 -8.08 24.89
N TRP A 772 8.63 -7.31 25.59
CA TRP A 772 8.15 -6.39 26.62
C TRP A 772 7.19 -5.37 26.03
N VAL A 773 7.52 -4.80 24.86
CA VAL A 773 6.63 -3.85 24.17
C VAL A 773 5.29 -4.50 23.84
N ILE A 774 5.27 -5.72 23.29
CA ILE A 774 4.02 -6.43 22.97
C ILE A 774 3.19 -6.64 24.24
N ARG A 775 3.80 -7.14 25.33
CA ARG A 775 3.12 -7.31 26.62
C ARG A 775 2.57 -5.98 27.15
N TRP A 776 3.34 -4.90 27.05
CA TRP A 776 2.89 -3.56 27.42
C TRP A 776 1.68 -3.11 26.59
N ARG A 777 1.66 -3.40 25.28
CA ARG A 777 0.51 -3.04 24.43
C ARG A 777 -0.71 -3.89 24.69
N ALA A 778 -0.53 -5.12 25.16
CA ALA A 778 -1.59 -6.02 25.59
C ALA A 778 -2.04 -5.77 27.05
N GLY A 779 -1.74 -4.60 27.63
CA GLY A 779 -2.20 -4.21 28.97
C GLY A 779 -1.22 -4.48 30.12
N GLY A 780 -0.02 -5.02 29.82
CA GLY A 780 1.04 -5.24 30.80
C GLY A 780 1.83 -3.97 31.18
N HIS A 781 2.90 -4.15 31.96
CA HIS A 781 3.72 -3.05 32.47
C HIS A 781 4.50 -2.30 31.39
N ARG A 782 4.60 -0.99 31.57
CA ARG A 782 5.37 -0.09 30.69
C ARG A 782 6.86 -0.46 30.67
N PRO A 783 7.53 -0.55 29.50
CA PRO A 783 8.97 -0.83 29.41
C PRO A 783 9.77 0.23 30.18
N PRO A 784 10.78 -0.14 30.98
CA PRO A 784 11.56 0.82 31.76
C PRO A 784 12.43 1.72 30.86
N TRP A 785 12.93 1.17 29.74
CA TRP A 785 13.84 1.86 28.83
C TRP A 785 13.15 2.92 27.96
N ARG A 786 13.62 4.17 28.04
CA ARG A 786 13.02 5.30 27.29
C ARG A 786 13.14 5.12 25.78
N HIS A 787 14.29 4.65 25.30
CA HIS A 787 14.57 4.49 23.86
C HIS A 787 13.70 3.38 23.24
N VAL A 788 13.52 2.24 23.93
CA VAL A 788 12.61 1.15 23.52
C VAL A 788 11.20 1.68 23.28
N ARG A 789 10.66 2.45 24.23
CA ARG A 789 9.32 3.04 24.10
C ARG A 789 9.21 3.98 22.90
N ARG A 790 10.24 4.78 22.61
CA ARG A 790 10.23 5.73 21.49
C ARG A 790 10.25 5.01 20.15
N ARG A 791 11.17 4.07 19.98
CA ARG A 791 11.26 3.20 18.79
C ARG A 791 9.94 2.47 18.55
N ALA A 792 9.43 1.81 19.60
CA ALA A 792 8.13 1.15 19.55
C ALA A 792 7.00 2.11 19.15
N ASN A 793 6.93 3.33 19.69
CA ASN A 793 5.87 4.28 19.34
C ASN A 793 6.00 4.87 17.91
N ILE A 794 7.17 4.82 17.28
CA ILE A 794 7.34 5.24 15.87
C ILE A 794 6.85 4.13 14.94
N VAL A 795 7.18 2.88 15.25
CA VAL A 795 6.86 1.70 14.43
C VAL A 795 5.43 1.25 14.65
N PHE A 796 5.04 1.11 15.92
CA PHE A 796 3.74 0.61 16.36
C PHE A 796 3.19 1.45 17.53
N PRO A 797 2.40 2.50 17.23
CA PRO A 797 1.86 3.39 18.25
C PRO A 797 0.67 2.81 19.04
N ALA A 798 0.40 1.49 18.93
CA ALA A 798 -0.64 0.73 19.63
C ALA A 798 -2.07 1.18 19.34
N ALA A 799 -2.43 1.26 18.06
CA ALA A 799 -3.82 1.14 17.66
C ALA A 799 -4.09 -0.29 17.22
N GLY A 800 -5.27 -0.80 17.58
CA GLY A 800 -5.69 -2.15 17.28
C GLY A 800 -5.68 -2.47 15.77
N HIS A 801 -5.95 -1.46 14.95
CA HIS A 801 -5.60 -1.47 13.53
C HIS A 801 -4.66 -0.29 13.26
N PRO A 802 -3.71 -0.44 12.34
CA PRO A 802 -2.94 0.70 11.88
C PRO A 802 -3.90 1.78 11.32
N HIS A 803 -3.89 2.95 11.94
CA HIS A 803 -4.73 4.09 11.55
C HIS A 803 -3.86 5.25 11.07
N GLY A 804 -4.30 5.88 9.99
CA GLY A 804 -3.54 6.88 9.25
C GLY A 804 -3.03 6.29 7.93
N PRO A 805 -2.93 7.12 6.87
CA PRO A 805 -2.70 6.65 5.50
C PRO A 805 -1.35 5.95 5.29
N ILE A 806 -0.34 6.25 6.11
CA ILE A 806 0.97 5.59 6.07
C ILE A 806 0.96 4.35 6.95
N GLN A 807 0.32 4.42 8.11
CA GLN A 807 0.32 3.34 9.09
C GLN A 807 -0.42 2.12 8.55
N SER A 808 -1.57 2.32 7.89
CA SER A 808 -2.37 1.24 7.31
C SER A 808 -1.71 0.53 6.14
N ALA A 809 -0.65 1.12 5.59
CA ALA A 809 0.08 0.59 4.45
C ALA A 809 1.56 0.30 4.78
N VAL A 810 1.93 0.18 6.07
CA VAL A 810 3.33 -0.01 6.46
C VAL A 810 3.94 -1.25 5.81
N SER A 811 3.19 -2.35 5.74
CA SER A 811 3.65 -3.61 5.17
C SER A 811 3.96 -3.45 3.66
N GLU A 812 3.04 -2.82 2.92
CA GLU A 812 3.11 -2.56 1.48
C GLU A 812 4.20 -1.54 1.13
N ILE A 813 4.38 -0.53 1.98
CA ILE A 813 5.34 0.57 1.76
C ILE A 813 6.76 0.13 2.14
N PHE A 814 6.90 -0.67 3.20
CA PHE A 814 8.18 -0.96 3.81
C PHE A 814 8.59 -2.42 3.68
N ASP A 815 8.39 -3.01 2.51
CA ASP A 815 8.95 -4.32 2.18
C ASP A 815 10.49 -4.28 1.96
N SER A 816 11.08 -5.47 1.81
CA SER A 816 12.53 -5.69 1.64
C SER A 816 12.81 -6.81 0.65
N ASP A 817 13.63 -6.52 -0.36
CA ASP A 817 14.23 -7.49 -1.29
C ASP A 817 15.55 -8.08 -0.79
N GLU A 818 15.85 -7.94 0.50
CA GLU A 818 17.09 -8.41 1.13
C GLU A 818 16.77 -9.24 2.38
N PRO A 819 17.50 -10.35 2.62
CA PRO A 819 17.37 -11.14 3.84
C PRO A 819 17.62 -10.33 5.14
N PRO A 820 17.09 -10.80 6.28
CA PRO A 820 16.23 -11.98 6.42
C PRO A 820 14.79 -11.70 5.99
N PHE A 821 14.26 -12.58 5.15
CA PHE A 821 12.83 -12.70 4.89
C PHE A 821 12.16 -13.49 6.02
N ILE A 822 10.82 -13.51 6.03
CA ILE A 822 10.04 -14.40 6.90
C ILE A 822 8.87 -14.91 6.06
N LYS A 823 9.17 -15.91 5.21
CA LYS A 823 8.24 -16.56 4.29
C LYS A 823 7.87 -17.94 4.82
N ASN A 824 6.81 -18.53 4.30
CA ASN A 824 6.41 -19.89 4.67
C ASN A 824 5.66 -20.62 3.56
N PHE A 825 5.67 -21.94 3.66
CA PHE A 825 4.82 -22.85 2.90
C PHE A 825 4.51 -24.07 3.78
N LEU A 826 3.50 -24.85 3.39
CA LEU A 826 3.09 -26.05 4.11
C LEU A 826 3.46 -27.30 3.32
N VAL A 827 3.94 -28.33 4.02
CA VAL A 827 3.96 -29.71 3.54
C VAL A 827 2.87 -30.46 4.29
N VAL A 828 1.97 -31.12 3.56
CA VAL A 828 0.86 -31.86 4.13
C VAL A 828 1.01 -33.33 3.75
N ARG A 829 0.83 -34.21 4.73
CA ARG A 829 0.80 -35.66 4.55
C ARG A 829 -0.46 -36.22 5.19
N SER A 830 -1.19 -37.06 4.48
CA SER A 830 -2.34 -37.78 4.98
C SER A 830 -1.99 -39.24 5.21
N GLU A 831 -2.45 -39.74 6.33
CA GLU A 831 -2.47 -41.14 6.73
C GLU A 831 -3.94 -41.49 7.06
N PRO A 832 -4.32 -42.78 7.11
CA PRO A 832 -5.72 -43.16 7.33
C PRO A 832 -6.35 -42.60 8.62
N ASP A 833 -5.56 -42.38 9.67
CA ASP A 833 -6.01 -41.91 10.99
C ASP A 833 -5.63 -40.46 11.29
N ALA A 834 -4.76 -39.83 10.51
CA ALA A 834 -4.27 -38.48 10.78
C ALA A 834 -3.84 -37.71 9.53
N LEU A 835 -4.00 -36.38 9.58
CA LEU A 835 -3.44 -35.42 8.65
C LEU A 835 -2.36 -34.61 9.37
N THR A 836 -1.13 -34.64 8.85
CA THR A 836 0.00 -33.88 9.37
C THR A 836 0.28 -32.68 8.47
N VAL A 837 0.22 -31.48 9.03
CA VAL A 837 0.53 -30.21 8.36
C VAL A 837 1.79 -29.61 8.96
N THR A 838 2.86 -29.55 8.17
CA THR A 838 4.17 -29.03 8.58
C THR A 838 4.43 -27.68 7.91
N ALA A 839 4.52 -26.62 8.71
CA ALA A 839 4.86 -25.28 8.23
C ALA A 839 6.37 -25.05 8.23
N HIS A 840 6.94 -24.83 7.03
CA HIS A 840 8.35 -24.51 6.85
C HIS A 840 8.53 -22.99 6.76
N VAL A 841 9.51 -22.44 7.49
CA VAL A 841 9.84 -21.01 7.45
C VAL A 841 11.07 -20.78 6.59
N VAL A 842 11.03 -19.78 5.71
CA VAL A 842 12.15 -19.43 4.84
C VAL A 842 12.59 -17.99 5.09
N THR A 843 13.88 -17.82 5.33
CA THR A 843 14.48 -16.52 5.66
C THR A 843 15.46 -16.00 4.62
N GLY A 844 15.86 -16.84 3.66
CA GLY A 844 16.98 -16.55 2.76
C GLY A 844 18.35 -16.53 3.45
N THR A 845 18.44 -17.14 4.64
CA THR A 845 19.68 -17.41 5.36
C THR A 845 19.84 -18.92 5.52
N ASP A 846 21.04 -19.39 5.83
CA ASP A 846 21.33 -20.85 5.87
C ASP A 846 20.79 -21.55 7.12
N ASP A 847 20.33 -20.80 8.13
CA ASP A 847 19.75 -21.31 9.38
C ASP A 847 18.31 -20.78 9.58
N PRO A 848 17.31 -21.36 8.90
CA PRO A 848 15.91 -21.01 9.11
C PRO A 848 15.38 -21.58 10.44
N PRO A 849 14.33 -20.98 11.03
CA PRO A 849 13.66 -21.56 12.19
C PRO A 849 13.17 -22.99 11.92
N PRO A 850 13.12 -23.87 12.95
CA PRO A 850 12.62 -25.23 12.79
C PRO A 850 11.16 -25.23 12.32
N PRO A 851 10.74 -26.23 11.54
CA PRO A 851 9.37 -26.34 11.07
C PRO A 851 8.40 -26.51 12.24
N TYR A 852 7.15 -26.10 12.03
CA TYR A 852 6.08 -26.24 13.01
C TYR A 852 5.03 -27.24 12.51
N GLU A 853 4.82 -28.30 13.27
CA GLU A 853 3.92 -29.39 12.89
C GLU A 853 2.56 -29.31 13.60
N ILE A 854 1.51 -29.64 12.86
CA ILE A 854 0.13 -29.73 13.34
C ILE A 854 -0.38 -31.12 12.95
N SER A 855 -0.65 -31.96 13.95
CA SER A 855 -1.29 -33.26 13.74
C SER A 855 -2.80 -33.14 13.96
N ILE A 856 -3.59 -33.57 12.98
CA ILE A 856 -5.04 -33.45 12.94
C ILE A 856 -5.62 -34.87 12.84
N PRO A 857 -6.32 -35.38 13.85
CA PRO A 857 -6.90 -36.72 13.78
C PRO A 857 -8.03 -36.74 12.74
N LEU A 858 -8.05 -37.78 11.91
CA LEU A 858 -9.13 -38.05 10.97
C LEU A 858 -10.18 -38.95 11.63
N PRO A 859 -11.48 -38.68 11.43
CA PRO A 859 -12.51 -39.62 11.84
C PRO A 859 -12.41 -40.88 10.97
N GLY A 860 -12.20 -42.02 11.62
CA GLY A 860 -12.11 -43.34 10.98
C GLY A 860 -13.45 -43.92 10.52
#